data_AF-A0A9Q9BGW8-F1
#
_entry.id   AF-A0A9Q9BGW8-F1
#
_cell.length_a   1.000
_cell.length_b   1.000
_cell.length_c   1.000
_cell.angle_alpha   90.00
_cell.angle_beta   90.00
_cell.angle_gamma   90.00
#
_symmetry.space_group_name_H-M   'P 1'
#
loop_
_entity.id
_entity.type
_entity.pdbx_description
1 polymer ?
#
loop_
_entity_poly.entity_id
_entity_poly.type
_entity_poly.pdbx_seq_one_letter_code
_entity_poly.pdbx_strand_id
1 'polypeptide(L)'
;MKQRHILVFGMLMTVLSIAFLFGCKQTVDQVQMQNKDVPPKDVMPPAPVTNLTASYSSDNQTITVIWQNPTDEDFKELQLICKKDNTVVKQETLEKDKTAFTVTGIPEDGSMYTITVKAKDNAGNESSQAEVTLQAIVFAKITEVTLDRYRIDTAVADRNITVTIKGQHFRKLTKLVVRVTEGSQTQQEKEAAIDVTNNTATAKLQAPIPPTPPLTKHGIYYKVNIFIDGTTLAGKWTSFTVTPPAKVDSIDVYPRSIPFNFTEPVTVTVKGSNLDLRGETKIKVFDLHENEVPSSTVTVEANVGKHIEKFEKKITPPAASGSYTIKVFFKGIAQTKTAKLERYEAPEITSVTIPKAGTSYAGKMLPVTVRGKNFSGLNTAFSVSGARFTKFKVWSNTEATTEIECPSVAGNTVITVHCGTASKTGMLSVIDSSVYAPGMIVLADKTLTAKEAYTAINPSNPPVGIVFDIYGVPKILALHVSGQKLTWAKNFTSGYATLFEKIICTPHKTGDRVAGTATFRGDTDGSDNWNYVKSIDPAGTAVAANYPAFNWVNTYNTTYAAQLGSSNLMWYMPSIAELCEIYRNKEKIDASLKAIHDLPDGGTYADAFFKSESYWSSSQVQNYNSGKEVWCVFFQTGSVSKTAKFIDLLTCAIADF
;
A
#
# COMPACT_ATOMS: atom_id res chain seq x y z
N MET A 1 31.51 -21.95 -8.49
CA MET A 1 31.45 -23.36 -8.91
C MET A 1 30.83 -23.39 -10.31
N LYS A 2 31.54 -23.91 -11.34
CA LYS A 2 31.12 -24.21 -12.75
C LYS A 2 30.33 -23.12 -13.54
N GLN A 3 30.84 -22.59 -14.67
CA GLN A 3 30.75 -23.14 -16.05
C GLN A 3 29.29 -23.35 -16.52
N ARG A 4 28.79 -22.94 -17.70
CA ARG A 4 29.29 -22.56 -19.06
C ARG A 4 28.25 -21.56 -19.69
N HIS A 5 28.33 -20.97 -20.90
CA HIS A 5 29.25 -20.98 -22.07
C HIS A 5 28.98 -19.70 -22.91
N ILE A 6 29.99 -19.09 -23.55
CA ILE A 6 29.83 -18.11 -24.66
C ILE A 6 30.93 -18.35 -25.73
N LEU A 7 30.57 -18.35 -27.01
CA LEU A 7 31.45 -18.42 -28.19
C LEU A 7 32.07 -17.01 -28.47
N VAL A 8 33.37 -16.81 -28.78
CA VAL A 8 34.17 -17.23 -29.97
C VAL A 8 33.66 -16.54 -31.26
N PHE A 9 34.42 -15.83 -32.12
CA PHE A 9 35.86 -15.48 -32.33
C PHE A 9 35.97 -13.95 -32.60
N GLY A 10 37.08 -13.21 -32.38
CA GLY A 10 38.31 -13.17 -33.21
C GLY A 10 38.24 -12.05 -34.28
N MET A 11 38.52 -10.77 -33.95
CA MET A 11 39.82 -10.06 -34.01
C MET A 11 40.20 -9.49 -35.40
N LEU A 12 40.70 -8.24 -35.42
CA LEU A 12 40.74 -7.34 -36.58
C LEU A 12 42.18 -7.02 -37.01
N MET A 13 42.41 -6.96 -38.34
CA MET A 13 43.47 -6.25 -39.10
C MET A 13 44.96 -6.27 -38.65
N THR A 14 45.82 -6.78 -39.55
CA THR A 14 47.09 -6.20 -40.10
C THR A 14 48.08 -5.43 -39.18
N VAL A 15 49.40 -5.39 -39.41
CA VAL A 15 50.16 -5.23 -40.67
C VAL A 15 51.53 -5.97 -40.61
N LEU A 16 52.05 -6.28 -41.80
CA LEU A 16 53.37 -6.86 -42.08
C LEU A 16 54.54 -5.89 -41.78
N SER A 17 55.67 -6.36 -41.22
CA SER A 17 56.95 -5.61 -41.19
C SER A 17 58.13 -6.60 -41.01
N ILE A 18 58.95 -6.83 -42.04
CA ILE A 18 60.24 -6.18 -42.36
C ILE A 18 61.46 -6.88 -41.72
N ALA A 19 62.33 -7.41 -42.61
CA ALA A 19 63.78 -7.67 -42.52
C ALA A 19 64.39 -8.44 -41.33
N PHE A 20 65.37 -9.31 -41.62
CA PHE A 20 66.79 -9.06 -41.30
C PHE A 20 67.69 -10.20 -41.79
N LEU A 21 68.66 -9.88 -42.65
CA LEU A 21 69.90 -10.65 -42.83
C LEU A 21 71.04 -9.66 -43.10
N PHE A 22 71.87 -9.42 -42.08
CA PHE A 22 73.15 -8.72 -42.19
C PHE A 22 74.22 -9.58 -41.52
N GLY A 23 75.27 -9.92 -42.25
CA GLY A 23 76.32 -10.84 -41.80
C GLY A 23 77.71 -10.48 -42.32
N CYS A 24 78.39 -9.61 -41.57
CA CYS A 24 79.85 -9.39 -41.49
C CYS A 24 80.76 -9.23 -42.74
N LYS A 25 81.39 -8.03 -42.77
CA LYS A 25 82.83 -7.74 -42.94
C LYS A 25 83.54 -7.79 -44.32
N GLN A 26 83.75 -6.57 -44.82
CA GLN A 26 85.07 -5.93 -45.11
C GLN A 26 86.00 -6.46 -46.23
N THR A 27 86.11 -5.63 -47.31
CA THR A 27 87.33 -5.17 -48.04
C THR A 27 88.28 -6.23 -48.67
N VAL A 28 88.84 -6.05 -49.88
CA VAL A 28 89.44 -4.84 -50.51
C VAL A 28 89.24 -4.82 -52.04
N ASP A 29 89.11 -3.61 -52.62
CA ASP A 29 89.42 -3.08 -53.97
C ASP A 29 89.81 -4.04 -55.14
N GLN A 30 89.40 -3.79 -56.39
CA GLN A 30 90.04 -2.75 -57.21
C GLN A 30 89.23 -2.14 -58.39
N VAL A 31 89.34 -0.81 -58.46
CA VAL A 31 89.54 0.07 -59.64
C VAL A 31 88.40 0.26 -60.67
N GLN A 32 88.23 1.53 -61.02
CA GLN A 32 87.23 2.12 -61.93
C GLN A 32 87.47 1.82 -63.42
N MET A 33 86.42 1.91 -64.22
CA MET A 33 86.30 2.94 -65.28
C MET A 33 84.82 3.14 -65.63
N GLN A 34 84.41 4.39 -65.86
CA GLN A 34 83.00 4.80 -65.87
C GLN A 34 82.50 5.18 -67.27
N ASN A 35 81.64 4.33 -67.85
CA ASN A 35 80.85 4.71 -69.03
C ASN A 35 79.70 5.66 -68.63
N LYS A 36 79.32 6.56 -69.54
CA LYS A 36 78.10 7.37 -69.42
C LYS A 36 76.92 6.61 -70.04
N ASP A 37 76.28 5.78 -69.24
CA ASP A 37 75.03 5.11 -69.64
C ASP A 37 73.79 5.97 -69.40
N VAL A 38 72.78 5.74 -70.25
CA VAL A 38 71.44 6.36 -70.19
C VAL A 38 70.67 5.75 -69.01
N PRO A 39 69.89 6.53 -68.22
CA PRO A 39 69.09 5.98 -67.13
C PRO A 39 68.11 4.90 -67.63
N PRO A 40 67.84 3.86 -66.83
CA PRO A 40 66.93 2.79 -67.23
C PRO A 40 65.53 3.35 -67.48
N LYS A 41 64.91 2.92 -68.59
CA LYS A 41 63.53 3.27 -68.91
C LYS A 41 62.60 2.60 -67.90
N ASP A 42 61.78 3.41 -67.23
CA ASP A 42 60.72 2.93 -66.36
C ASP A 42 59.65 2.15 -67.15
N VAL A 43 59.15 1.08 -66.52
CA VAL A 43 58.23 0.07 -67.08
C VAL A 43 57.21 -0.44 -66.04
N MET A 44 57.19 0.09 -64.81
CA MET A 44 56.28 -0.36 -63.77
C MET A 44 55.01 0.51 -63.77
N PRO A 45 53.82 -0.03 -64.04
CA PRO A 45 52.60 0.77 -64.02
C PRO A 45 52.15 1.13 -62.59
N PRO A 46 51.46 2.27 -62.40
CA PRO A 46 50.92 2.66 -61.11
C PRO A 46 49.77 1.72 -60.71
N ALA A 47 49.41 1.73 -59.42
CA ALA A 47 48.27 0.94 -58.96
C ALA A 47 46.95 1.40 -59.63
N PRO A 48 45.95 0.51 -59.78
CA PRO A 48 44.64 0.90 -60.29
C PRO A 48 43.88 1.77 -59.28
N VAL A 49 42.93 2.59 -59.76
CA VAL A 49 42.00 3.29 -58.85
C VAL A 49 41.17 2.29 -58.05
N THR A 50 40.84 2.65 -56.81
CA THR A 50 40.02 1.82 -55.91
C THR A 50 38.68 2.49 -55.60
N ASN A 51 37.74 1.77 -54.98
CA ASN A 51 36.41 2.28 -54.61
C ASN A 51 35.62 2.91 -55.79
N LEU A 52 35.84 2.44 -57.02
CA LEU A 52 35.13 2.92 -58.21
C LEU A 52 33.63 2.62 -58.07
N THR A 53 32.83 3.67 -58.05
CA THR A 53 31.37 3.63 -57.98
C THR A 53 30.80 4.58 -59.03
N ALA A 54 29.59 4.26 -59.53
CA ALA A 54 28.88 5.12 -60.45
C ALA A 54 27.38 5.14 -60.14
N SER A 55 26.75 6.29 -60.32
CA SER A 55 25.35 6.54 -59.98
C SER A 55 24.68 7.36 -61.09
N TYR A 56 23.45 7.00 -61.43
CA TYR A 56 22.68 7.67 -62.48
C TYR A 56 21.66 8.65 -61.90
N SER A 57 21.59 9.85 -62.48
CA SER A 57 20.54 10.83 -62.24
C SER A 57 19.73 11.06 -63.51
N SER A 58 18.48 10.56 -63.50
CA SER A 58 17.47 10.83 -64.54
C SER A 58 17.12 12.31 -64.65
N ASP A 59 17.09 13.03 -63.51
CA ASP A 59 16.73 14.45 -63.47
C ASP A 59 17.77 15.35 -64.16
N ASN A 60 19.05 15.01 -64.02
CA ASN A 60 20.17 15.76 -64.63
C ASN A 60 20.67 15.15 -65.94
N GLN A 61 20.20 13.95 -66.32
CA GLN A 61 20.74 13.14 -67.42
C GLN A 61 22.26 12.94 -67.30
N THR A 62 22.70 12.49 -66.12
CA THR A 62 24.12 12.34 -65.78
C THR A 62 24.45 11.01 -65.12
N ILE A 63 25.65 10.48 -65.40
CA ILE A 63 26.29 9.47 -64.55
C ILE A 63 27.41 10.14 -63.76
N THR A 64 27.29 10.17 -62.44
CA THR A 64 28.36 10.62 -61.53
C THR A 64 29.18 9.40 -61.10
N VAL A 65 30.47 9.45 -61.38
CA VAL A 65 31.48 8.42 -61.12
C VAL A 65 32.42 8.93 -60.04
N ILE A 66 32.74 8.10 -59.04
CA ILE A 66 33.60 8.46 -57.89
C ILE A 66 34.57 7.30 -57.65
N TRP A 67 35.83 7.61 -57.33
CA TRP A 67 36.89 6.64 -57.06
C TRP A 67 37.95 7.22 -56.11
N GLN A 68 38.90 6.37 -55.70
CA GLN A 68 40.07 6.73 -54.91
C GLN A 68 41.33 6.56 -55.75
N ASN A 69 42.18 7.59 -55.78
CA ASN A 69 43.38 7.60 -56.59
C ASN A 69 44.51 6.70 -56.04
N PRO A 70 45.43 6.25 -56.90
CA PRO A 70 46.65 5.55 -56.48
C PRO A 70 47.54 6.45 -55.63
N THR A 71 48.43 5.84 -54.86
CA THR A 71 49.39 6.55 -53.98
C THR A 71 50.83 6.53 -54.50
N ASP A 72 51.06 5.97 -55.70
CA ASP A 72 52.35 5.89 -56.36
C ASP A 72 52.91 7.30 -56.64
N GLU A 73 54.19 7.54 -56.37
CA GLU A 73 54.80 8.89 -56.45
C GLU A 73 54.86 9.43 -57.90
N ASP A 74 54.96 8.52 -58.88
CA ASP A 74 55.03 8.78 -60.31
C ASP A 74 53.66 8.88 -61.00
N PHE A 75 52.56 8.62 -60.29
CA PHE A 75 51.20 8.79 -60.80
C PHE A 75 50.98 10.23 -61.30
N LYS A 76 50.52 10.33 -62.56
CA LYS A 76 50.48 11.58 -63.33
C LYS A 76 49.07 11.95 -63.80
N GLU A 77 48.35 11.01 -64.41
CA GLU A 77 47.08 11.26 -65.08
C GLU A 77 46.16 10.02 -65.02
N LEU A 78 44.85 10.24 -65.15
CA LEU A 78 43.84 9.20 -65.24
C LEU A 78 43.25 9.19 -66.65
N GLN A 79 42.85 8.02 -67.14
CA GLN A 79 42.04 7.87 -68.35
C GLN A 79 40.69 7.29 -67.97
N LEU A 80 39.61 8.06 -68.20
CA LEU A 80 38.23 7.63 -68.02
C LEU A 80 37.61 7.33 -69.38
N ILE A 81 36.98 6.17 -69.52
CA ILE A 81 36.21 5.75 -70.69
C ILE A 81 34.82 5.32 -70.23
N CYS A 82 33.78 5.98 -70.75
CA CYS A 82 32.40 5.56 -70.61
C CYS A 82 31.92 4.97 -71.93
N LYS A 83 31.40 3.74 -71.88
CA LYS A 83 30.80 3.03 -73.00
C LYS A 83 29.31 2.83 -72.76
N LYS A 84 28.49 3.07 -73.79
CA LYS A 84 27.09 2.66 -73.86
C LYS A 84 27.02 1.42 -74.74
N ASP A 85 26.55 0.30 -74.21
CA ASP A 85 26.39 -0.96 -74.97
C ASP A 85 27.63 -1.28 -75.85
N ASN A 86 28.81 -1.28 -75.21
CA ASN A 86 30.17 -1.40 -75.79
C ASN A 86 30.69 -0.28 -76.71
N THR A 87 29.87 0.70 -77.10
CA THR A 87 30.30 1.87 -77.89
C THR A 87 30.83 2.98 -76.98
N VAL A 88 32.04 3.51 -77.24
CA VAL A 88 32.59 4.63 -76.46
C VAL A 88 31.76 5.89 -76.69
N VAL A 89 31.15 6.43 -75.63
CA VAL A 89 30.33 7.67 -75.66
C VAL A 89 31.04 8.86 -75.02
N LYS A 90 32.00 8.60 -74.12
CA LYS A 90 32.87 9.62 -73.54
C LYS A 90 34.24 9.02 -73.24
N GLN A 91 35.29 9.75 -73.59
CA GLN A 91 36.66 9.46 -73.19
C GLN A 91 37.30 10.79 -72.75
N GLU A 92 38.01 10.78 -71.63
CA GLU A 92 38.62 11.98 -71.04
C GLU A 92 39.93 11.61 -70.34
N THR A 93 40.94 12.46 -70.46
CA THR A 93 42.14 12.40 -69.61
C THR A 93 41.96 13.38 -68.46
N LEU A 94 42.09 12.90 -67.23
CA LEU A 94 41.88 13.69 -66.02
C LEU A 94 43.20 13.87 -65.25
N GLU A 95 43.34 15.02 -64.60
CA GLU A 95 44.47 15.32 -63.71
C GLU A 95 44.47 14.40 -62.47
N LYS A 96 45.65 14.14 -61.91
CA LYS A 96 45.84 13.23 -60.77
C LYS A 96 45.18 13.63 -59.44
N ASP A 97 44.65 14.84 -59.34
CA ASP A 97 43.89 15.30 -58.16
C ASP A 97 42.41 14.88 -58.21
N LYS A 98 41.88 14.49 -59.39
CA LYS A 98 40.46 14.19 -59.57
C LYS A 98 40.11 12.82 -58.99
N THR A 99 39.11 12.79 -58.10
CA THR A 99 38.53 11.58 -57.49
C THR A 99 37.08 11.34 -57.92
N ALA A 100 36.54 12.20 -58.79
CA ALA A 100 35.21 12.06 -59.35
C ALA A 100 35.10 12.72 -60.73
N PHE A 101 34.15 12.26 -61.54
CA PHE A 101 33.79 12.84 -62.83
C PHE A 101 32.31 12.63 -63.12
N THR A 102 31.68 13.59 -63.80
CA THR A 102 30.26 13.49 -64.18
C THR A 102 30.15 13.44 -65.70
N VAL A 103 29.66 12.32 -66.22
CA VAL A 103 29.31 12.16 -67.63
C VAL A 103 27.92 12.74 -67.84
N THR A 104 27.81 13.79 -68.67
CA THR A 104 26.54 14.48 -68.99
C THR A 104 25.92 13.95 -70.28
N GLY A 105 24.63 14.23 -70.50
CA GLY A 105 23.93 13.85 -71.73
C GLY A 105 23.57 12.37 -71.81
N ILE A 106 23.35 11.73 -70.65
CA ILE A 106 22.95 10.33 -70.53
C ILE A 106 21.41 10.26 -70.44
N PRO A 107 20.70 9.88 -71.52
CA PRO A 107 19.24 9.77 -71.50
C PRO A 107 18.78 8.57 -70.65
N GLU A 108 17.54 8.64 -70.14
CA GLU A 108 16.90 7.52 -69.44
C GLU A 108 16.25 6.55 -70.44
N ASP A 109 17.09 5.83 -71.17
CA ASP A 109 16.68 4.85 -72.19
C ASP A 109 16.83 3.39 -71.73
N GLY A 110 17.35 3.16 -70.53
CA GLY A 110 17.59 1.81 -70.00
C GLY A 110 18.78 1.08 -70.62
N SER A 111 19.64 1.75 -71.42
CA SER A 111 20.90 1.16 -71.88
C SER A 111 21.86 0.88 -70.72
N MET A 112 22.78 -0.06 -70.95
CA MET A 112 23.86 -0.37 -70.03
C MET A 112 25.07 0.53 -70.31
N TYR A 113 25.58 1.15 -69.25
CA TYR A 113 26.79 1.96 -69.28
C TYR A 113 27.89 1.27 -68.49
N THR A 114 29.03 1.07 -69.14
CA THR A 114 30.27 0.57 -68.56
C THR A 114 31.25 1.72 -68.44
N ILE A 115 31.70 2.01 -67.22
CA ILE A 115 32.69 3.05 -66.95
C ILE A 115 33.97 2.36 -66.52
N THR A 116 35.04 2.66 -67.25
CA THR A 116 36.38 2.15 -67.01
C THR A 116 37.30 3.32 -66.64
N VAL A 117 38.10 3.16 -65.59
CA VAL A 117 39.12 4.14 -65.18
C VAL A 117 40.47 3.44 -65.04
N LYS A 118 41.51 4.04 -65.63
CA LYS A 118 42.91 3.63 -65.53
C LYS A 118 43.76 4.78 -64.98
N ALA A 119 44.82 4.45 -64.26
CA ALA A 119 45.87 5.39 -63.88
C ALA A 119 47.08 5.24 -64.81
N LYS A 120 47.86 6.32 -64.93
CA LYS A 120 49.05 6.38 -65.77
C LYS A 120 50.14 7.23 -65.12
N ASP A 121 51.37 6.75 -65.21
CA ASP A 121 52.55 7.37 -64.61
C ASP A 121 53.22 8.42 -65.54
N ASN A 122 54.37 8.94 -65.11
CA ASN A 122 55.19 9.88 -65.88
C ASN A 122 55.90 9.26 -67.09
N ALA A 123 56.20 7.96 -67.09
CA ALA A 123 56.81 7.23 -68.21
C ALA A 123 55.78 6.81 -69.28
N GLY A 124 54.51 6.79 -68.90
CA GLY A 124 53.35 6.45 -69.71
C GLY A 124 52.84 5.02 -69.56
N ASN A 125 53.24 4.25 -68.54
CA ASN A 125 52.69 2.91 -68.33
C ASN A 125 51.27 3.02 -67.72
N GLU A 126 50.38 2.10 -68.09
CA GLU A 126 48.98 2.10 -67.67
C GLU A 126 48.70 1.03 -66.60
N SER A 127 47.94 1.40 -65.57
CA SER A 127 47.42 0.47 -64.58
C SER A 127 46.49 -0.58 -65.21
N SER A 128 46.26 -1.68 -64.48
CA SER A 128 45.06 -2.49 -64.69
C SER A 128 43.79 -1.62 -64.65
N GLN A 129 42.77 -2.00 -65.41
CA GLN A 129 41.54 -1.21 -65.47
C GLN A 129 40.62 -1.49 -64.27
N ALA A 130 40.08 -0.43 -63.65
CA ALA A 130 38.94 -0.53 -62.75
C ALA A 130 37.67 -0.32 -63.56
N GLU A 131 36.62 -1.10 -63.31
CA GLU A 131 35.37 -1.08 -64.09
C GLU A 131 34.13 -1.12 -63.20
N VAL A 132 33.10 -0.35 -63.56
CA VAL A 132 31.77 -0.38 -62.95
C VAL A 132 30.70 -0.30 -64.04
N THR A 133 29.60 -1.06 -63.87
CA THR A 133 28.47 -1.06 -64.79
C THR A 133 27.18 -0.61 -64.09
N LEU A 134 26.31 0.09 -64.82
CA LEU A 134 24.97 0.43 -64.38
C LEU A 134 24.00 0.60 -65.55
N GLN A 135 22.71 0.60 -65.25
CA GLN A 135 21.65 0.85 -66.23
C GLN A 135 21.13 2.28 -66.07
N ALA A 136 20.93 3.01 -67.19
CA ALA A 136 20.37 4.36 -67.17
C ALA A 136 18.83 4.35 -67.05
N ILE A 137 18.32 3.86 -65.91
CA ILE A 137 16.88 3.78 -65.60
C ILE A 137 16.63 4.07 -64.12
N VAL A 138 15.50 4.73 -63.80
CA VAL A 138 15.04 4.88 -62.41
C VAL A 138 13.62 4.35 -62.22
N PHE A 139 13.39 3.67 -61.11
CA PHE A 139 12.07 3.15 -60.74
C PHE A 139 11.47 3.97 -59.59
N ALA A 140 10.14 4.10 -59.59
CA ALA A 140 9.43 4.72 -58.47
C ALA A 140 9.61 3.89 -57.19
N LYS A 141 9.97 4.55 -56.09
CA LYS A 141 10.31 3.88 -54.82
C LYS A 141 9.53 4.48 -53.67
N ILE A 142 8.73 3.67 -52.97
CA ILE A 142 8.05 4.09 -51.74
C ILE A 142 9.02 4.00 -50.55
N THR A 143 9.16 5.08 -49.80
CA THR A 143 10.06 5.17 -48.64
C THR A 143 9.28 5.07 -47.32
N GLU A 144 8.14 5.77 -47.23
CA GLU A 144 7.32 5.93 -46.03
C GLU A 144 5.82 5.81 -46.34
N VAL A 145 5.05 5.24 -45.40
CA VAL A 145 3.59 5.20 -45.41
C VAL A 145 3.10 5.49 -43.99
N THR A 146 2.33 6.56 -43.79
CA THR A 146 1.79 6.97 -42.49
C THR A 146 0.28 7.15 -42.54
N LEU A 147 -0.35 7.14 -41.37
CA LEU A 147 -1.77 7.42 -41.16
C LEU A 147 -1.91 8.65 -40.25
N ASP A 148 -2.98 9.43 -40.44
CA ASP A 148 -3.41 10.42 -39.44
C ASP A 148 -3.98 9.76 -38.17
N ARG A 149 -4.57 8.55 -38.30
CA ARG A 149 -5.25 7.82 -37.22
C ARG A 149 -4.92 6.33 -37.25
N TYR A 150 -4.30 5.85 -36.17
CA TYR A 150 -3.92 4.43 -35.99
C TYR A 150 -4.92 3.62 -35.15
N ARG A 151 -5.81 4.28 -34.40
CA ARG A 151 -6.84 3.64 -33.58
C ARG A 151 -8.17 4.38 -33.67
N ILE A 152 -9.26 3.63 -33.78
CA ILE A 152 -10.57 4.17 -34.12
C ILE A 152 -11.65 3.48 -33.27
N ASP A 153 -12.36 4.28 -32.50
CA ASP A 153 -13.53 3.85 -31.73
C ASP A 153 -14.70 3.50 -32.68
N THR A 154 -15.35 2.36 -32.46
CA THR A 154 -16.60 1.98 -33.14
C THR A 154 -17.75 2.97 -32.97
N ALA A 155 -17.78 3.76 -31.88
CA ALA A 155 -18.83 4.74 -31.61
C ALA A 155 -18.56 6.13 -32.23
N VAL A 156 -17.41 6.35 -32.88
CA VAL A 156 -17.09 7.62 -33.54
C VAL A 156 -17.67 7.67 -34.95
N ALA A 157 -18.45 8.71 -35.24
CA ALA A 157 -19.06 8.95 -36.55
C ALA A 157 -18.04 9.30 -37.65
N ASP A 158 -16.96 10.03 -37.32
CA ASP A 158 -15.88 10.29 -38.27
C ASP A 158 -14.98 9.06 -38.42
N ARG A 159 -15.21 8.31 -39.49
CA ARG A 159 -14.50 7.08 -39.87
C ARG A 159 -13.37 7.33 -40.88
N ASN A 160 -13.09 8.58 -41.25
CA ASN A 160 -12.04 8.90 -42.21
C ASN A 160 -10.64 8.53 -41.66
N ILE A 161 -9.79 8.02 -42.56
CA ILE A 161 -8.35 7.87 -42.35
C ILE A 161 -7.64 8.44 -43.57
N THR A 162 -6.69 9.33 -43.36
CA THR A 162 -5.79 9.84 -44.41
C THR A 162 -4.51 9.01 -44.43
N VAL A 163 -4.26 8.32 -45.53
CA VAL A 163 -2.98 7.66 -45.81
C VAL A 163 -2.08 8.67 -46.52
N THR A 164 -0.88 8.88 -45.99
CA THR A 164 0.18 9.66 -46.64
C THR A 164 1.30 8.73 -47.07
N ILE A 165 1.69 8.81 -48.33
CA ILE A 165 2.72 8.00 -48.95
C ILE A 165 3.83 8.95 -49.40
N LYS A 166 5.10 8.65 -49.09
CA LYS A 166 6.25 9.40 -49.62
C LYS A 166 7.21 8.47 -50.34
N GLY A 167 7.97 9.01 -51.30
CA GLY A 167 8.95 8.24 -52.03
C GLY A 167 9.84 9.05 -52.96
N GLN A 168 10.25 8.42 -54.05
CA GLN A 168 11.15 8.96 -55.07
C GLN A 168 10.65 8.58 -56.47
N HIS A 169 10.91 9.44 -57.45
CA HIS A 169 10.57 9.29 -58.87
C HIS A 169 9.08 9.03 -59.16
N PHE A 170 8.16 9.68 -58.43
CA PHE A 170 6.71 9.48 -58.58
C PHE A 170 6.18 9.89 -59.95
N ARG A 171 6.92 10.72 -60.71
CA ARG A 171 6.69 10.98 -62.15
C ARG A 171 6.65 9.71 -63.03
N LYS A 172 7.15 8.58 -62.56
CA LYS A 172 7.15 7.27 -63.26
C LYS A 172 5.94 6.40 -62.92
N LEU A 173 5.14 6.77 -61.92
CA LEU A 173 3.95 6.03 -61.53
C LEU A 173 2.80 6.38 -62.46
N THR A 174 2.11 5.37 -62.99
CA THR A 174 0.82 5.57 -63.66
C THR A 174 -0.32 5.60 -62.63
N LYS A 175 -0.18 4.82 -61.55
CA LYS A 175 -1.22 4.68 -60.52
C LYS A 175 -0.63 4.22 -59.18
N LEU A 176 -1.22 4.67 -58.08
CA LEU A 176 -1.01 4.09 -56.74
C LEU A 176 -2.34 3.66 -56.15
N VAL A 177 -2.40 2.42 -55.69
CA VAL A 177 -3.59 1.84 -55.07
C VAL A 177 -3.31 1.50 -53.61
N VAL A 178 -4.18 1.95 -52.73
CA VAL A 178 -4.20 1.63 -51.31
C VAL A 178 -5.25 0.55 -51.07
N ARG A 179 -4.83 -0.62 -50.59
CA ARG A 179 -5.73 -1.73 -50.20
C ARG A 179 -5.73 -1.90 -48.69
N VAL A 180 -6.93 -1.84 -48.10
CA VAL A 180 -7.19 -2.20 -46.70
C VAL A 180 -7.57 -3.68 -46.65
N THR A 181 -6.85 -4.47 -45.87
CA THR A 181 -7.09 -5.92 -45.74
C THR A 181 -7.28 -6.34 -44.29
N GLU A 182 -8.27 -7.20 -44.05
CA GLU A 182 -8.49 -7.94 -42.81
C GLU A 182 -8.10 -9.40 -43.05
N GLY A 183 -6.97 -9.84 -42.47
CA GLY A 183 -6.34 -11.10 -42.86
C GLY A 183 -6.06 -11.11 -44.38
N SER A 184 -6.65 -12.08 -45.08
CA SER A 184 -6.56 -12.22 -46.55
C SER A 184 -7.69 -11.51 -47.32
N GLN A 185 -8.68 -10.92 -46.65
CA GLN A 185 -9.84 -10.28 -47.30
C GLN A 185 -9.61 -8.79 -47.54
N THR A 186 -9.82 -8.32 -48.77
CA THR A 186 -9.83 -6.89 -49.09
C THR A 186 -11.14 -6.25 -48.64
N GLN A 187 -11.06 -5.25 -47.77
CA GLN A 187 -12.19 -4.52 -47.20
C GLN A 187 -12.48 -3.22 -47.95
N GLN A 188 -11.42 -2.54 -48.42
CA GLN A 188 -11.53 -1.32 -49.20
C GLN A 188 -10.33 -1.20 -50.15
N GLU A 189 -10.58 -0.71 -51.36
CA GLU A 189 -9.56 -0.28 -52.30
C GLU A 189 -9.79 1.19 -52.66
N LYS A 190 -8.73 2.00 -52.68
CA LYS A 190 -8.79 3.40 -53.10
C LYS A 190 -7.53 3.81 -53.85
N GLU A 191 -7.71 4.50 -54.97
CA GLU A 191 -6.62 5.14 -55.69
C GLU A 191 -6.13 6.38 -54.93
N ALA A 192 -4.82 6.53 -54.81
CA ALA A 192 -4.18 7.67 -54.16
C ALA A 192 -3.97 8.80 -55.17
N ALA A 193 -4.28 10.04 -54.78
CA ALA A 193 -3.93 11.23 -55.55
C ALA A 193 -2.41 11.42 -55.48
N ILE A 194 -1.73 11.34 -56.63
CA ILE A 194 -0.27 11.45 -56.75
C ILE A 194 0.13 12.92 -56.94
N ASP A 195 1.01 13.40 -56.07
CA ASP A 195 1.74 14.64 -56.21
C ASP A 195 3.16 14.31 -56.71
N VAL A 196 3.34 14.43 -58.03
CA VAL A 196 4.61 14.14 -58.72
C VAL A 196 5.70 15.15 -58.39
N THR A 197 5.34 16.37 -57.99
CA THR A 197 6.29 17.45 -57.67
C THR A 197 6.95 17.19 -56.31
N ASN A 198 6.16 16.83 -55.30
CA ASN A 198 6.66 16.57 -53.95
C ASN A 198 7.05 15.09 -53.71
N ASN A 199 6.89 14.21 -54.71
CA ASN A 199 7.01 12.75 -54.57
C ASN A 199 6.19 12.19 -53.39
N THR A 200 4.95 12.66 -53.28
CA THR A 200 3.99 12.18 -52.28
C THR A 200 2.70 11.70 -52.93
N ALA A 201 1.91 10.92 -52.21
CA ALA A 201 0.54 10.60 -52.61
C ALA A 201 -0.35 10.48 -51.39
N THR A 202 -1.65 10.80 -51.55
CA THR A 202 -2.62 10.75 -50.46
C THR A 202 -3.89 9.99 -50.85
N ALA A 203 -4.43 9.21 -49.90
CA ALA A 203 -5.71 8.53 -50.06
C ALA A 203 -6.57 8.71 -48.82
N LYS A 204 -7.87 8.99 -49.01
CA LYS A 204 -8.86 9.00 -47.94
C LYS A 204 -9.62 7.68 -47.92
N LEU A 205 -9.48 6.95 -46.83
CA LEU A 205 -10.14 5.67 -46.55
C LEU A 205 -11.29 5.86 -45.57
N GLN A 206 -12.19 4.88 -45.52
CA GLN A 206 -13.20 4.74 -44.47
C GLN A 206 -12.89 3.50 -43.65
N ALA A 207 -12.71 3.66 -42.34
CA ALA A 207 -12.47 2.55 -41.44
C ALA A 207 -13.66 1.57 -41.45
N PRO A 208 -13.48 0.28 -41.81
CA PRO A 208 -14.59 -0.67 -41.96
C PRO A 208 -15.44 -0.81 -40.69
N ILE A 209 -16.76 -0.86 -40.85
CA ILE A 209 -17.70 -1.07 -39.73
C ILE A 209 -17.69 -2.57 -39.38
N PRO A 210 -17.28 -2.98 -38.17
CA PRO A 210 -17.22 -4.39 -37.82
C PRO A 210 -18.63 -5.03 -37.79
N PRO A 211 -18.79 -6.26 -38.32
CA PRO A 211 -20.06 -6.98 -38.25
C PRO A 211 -20.37 -7.39 -36.80
N THR A 212 -21.52 -6.96 -36.27
CA THR A 212 -22.17 -7.35 -35.01
C THR A 212 -21.27 -7.48 -33.74
N PRO A 213 -21.39 -6.54 -32.76
CA PRO A 213 -20.76 -6.69 -31.45
C PRO A 213 -21.15 -7.99 -30.71
N PRO A 214 -20.32 -8.52 -29.78
CA PRO A 214 -19.21 -7.84 -29.12
C PRO A 214 -17.83 -8.13 -29.73
N LEU A 215 -17.11 -7.05 -30.06
CA LEU A 215 -15.68 -7.08 -30.34
C LEU A 215 -14.88 -7.38 -29.05
N THR A 216 -13.71 -8.02 -29.21
CA THR A 216 -12.73 -8.14 -28.11
C THR A 216 -12.19 -6.75 -27.72
N LYS A 217 -11.59 -6.60 -26.53
CA LYS A 217 -10.98 -5.33 -26.10
C LYS A 217 -9.94 -4.79 -27.11
N HIS A 218 -9.23 -5.69 -27.80
CA HIS A 218 -8.22 -5.35 -28.79
C HIS A 218 -8.80 -5.00 -30.18
N GLY A 219 -10.08 -5.31 -30.45
CA GLY A 219 -10.76 -5.00 -31.70
C GLY A 219 -10.26 -5.76 -32.93
N ILE A 220 -10.45 -5.20 -34.12
CA ILE A 220 -10.02 -5.75 -35.41
C ILE A 220 -8.86 -4.95 -35.98
N TYR A 221 -7.84 -5.67 -36.43
CA TYR A 221 -6.63 -5.15 -37.05
C TYR A 221 -6.77 -5.10 -38.59
N TYR A 222 -6.53 -3.93 -39.17
CA TYR A 222 -6.56 -3.71 -40.61
C TYR A 222 -5.17 -3.32 -41.12
N LYS A 223 -4.67 -4.07 -42.11
CA LYS A 223 -3.40 -3.77 -42.78
C LYS A 223 -3.65 -2.91 -44.02
N VAL A 224 -2.87 -1.86 -44.17
CA VAL A 224 -2.90 -0.93 -45.30
C VAL A 224 -1.68 -1.21 -46.18
N ASN A 225 -1.92 -1.83 -47.33
CA ASN A 225 -0.89 -2.22 -48.30
C ASN A 225 -0.92 -1.26 -49.50
N ILE A 226 0.26 -0.88 -49.99
CA ILE A 226 0.40 0.01 -51.16
C ILE A 226 0.80 -0.81 -52.39
N PHE A 227 0.10 -0.59 -53.50
CA PHE A 227 0.35 -1.24 -54.79
C PHE A 227 0.75 -0.20 -55.85
N ILE A 228 1.94 -0.39 -56.42
CA ILE A 228 2.49 0.33 -57.57
C ILE A 228 1.78 -0.17 -58.84
N ASP A 229 1.29 0.77 -59.63
CA ASP A 229 0.51 0.57 -60.85
C ASP A 229 -0.69 -0.40 -60.67
N GLY A 230 -1.22 -0.46 -59.45
CA GLY A 230 -2.37 -1.28 -59.04
C GLY A 230 -2.09 -2.77 -58.79
N THR A 231 -0.92 -3.28 -59.19
CA THR A 231 -0.60 -4.72 -59.21
C THR A 231 0.61 -5.11 -58.36
N THR A 232 1.66 -4.29 -58.33
CA THR A 232 2.94 -4.64 -57.67
C THR A 232 2.95 -4.17 -56.22
N LEU A 233 3.08 -5.08 -55.25
CA LEU A 233 3.14 -4.70 -53.83
C LEU A 233 4.44 -3.93 -53.53
N ALA A 234 4.31 -2.71 -53.01
CA ALA A 234 5.45 -1.78 -52.78
C ALA A 234 6.38 -2.15 -51.61
N GLY A 235 6.17 -3.30 -50.95
CA GLY A 235 6.89 -3.75 -49.75
C GLY A 235 6.64 -2.93 -48.46
N LYS A 236 6.23 -1.66 -48.59
CA LYS A 236 5.83 -0.78 -47.49
C LYS A 236 4.34 -0.92 -47.17
N TRP A 237 4.02 -0.92 -45.88
CA TRP A 237 2.67 -1.02 -45.36
C TRP A 237 2.58 -0.30 -44.01
N THR A 238 1.35 0.01 -43.60
CA THR A 238 1.00 0.52 -42.27
C THR A 238 -0.28 -0.18 -41.79
N SER A 239 -0.79 0.13 -40.61
CA SER A 239 -2.00 -0.49 -40.08
C SER A 239 -2.74 0.38 -39.08
N PHE A 240 -4.02 0.09 -38.91
CA PHE A 240 -4.86 0.69 -37.88
C PHE A 240 -5.76 -0.38 -37.25
N THR A 241 -6.31 -0.05 -36.08
CA THR A 241 -7.20 -0.95 -35.34
C THR A 241 -8.54 -0.28 -35.04
N VAL A 242 -9.64 -0.96 -35.36
CA VAL A 242 -10.99 -0.55 -34.97
C VAL A 242 -11.36 -1.27 -33.69
N THR A 243 -11.62 -0.55 -32.61
CA THR A 243 -11.84 -1.13 -31.27
C THR A 243 -13.13 -0.66 -30.62
N PRO A 244 -13.68 -1.39 -29.62
CA PRO A 244 -14.73 -0.88 -28.75
C PRO A 244 -14.39 0.50 -28.15
N PRO A 245 -15.42 1.25 -27.68
CA PRO A 245 -15.20 2.50 -26.95
C PRO A 245 -14.34 2.31 -25.70
N ALA A 246 -13.77 3.41 -25.22
CA ALA A 246 -13.11 3.44 -23.92
C ALA A 246 -14.09 3.03 -22.81
N LYS A 247 -13.69 2.08 -21.96
CA LYS A 247 -14.53 1.52 -20.91
C LYS A 247 -13.75 1.42 -19.60
N VAL A 248 -14.36 1.85 -18.50
CA VAL A 248 -13.85 1.57 -17.13
C VAL A 248 -14.35 0.21 -16.67
N ASP A 249 -13.42 -0.65 -16.24
CA ASP A 249 -13.70 -1.97 -15.67
C ASP A 249 -13.62 -1.94 -14.13
N SER A 250 -12.66 -1.20 -13.55
CA SER A 250 -12.63 -0.90 -12.11
C SER A 250 -12.09 0.50 -11.80
N ILE A 251 -12.50 1.02 -10.64
CA ILE A 251 -11.89 2.18 -10.00
C ILE A 251 -11.49 1.73 -8.59
N ASP A 252 -10.20 1.84 -8.29
CA ASP A 252 -9.64 1.54 -6.97
C ASP A 252 -9.18 2.85 -6.32
N VAL A 253 -9.33 2.97 -5.00
CA VAL A 253 -8.91 4.16 -4.25
C VAL A 253 -8.03 3.74 -3.06
N TYR A 254 -6.90 4.43 -2.90
CA TYR A 254 -5.94 4.15 -1.83
C TYR A 254 -5.40 5.44 -1.18
N PRO A 255 -5.46 5.58 0.16
CA PRO A 255 -6.21 4.72 1.09
C PRO A 255 -7.73 4.82 0.89
N ARG A 256 -8.47 3.74 1.21
CA ARG A 256 -9.94 3.68 1.12
C ARG A 256 -10.68 4.29 2.32
N SER A 257 -9.97 4.50 3.42
CA SER A 257 -10.50 5.07 4.65
C SER A 257 -9.41 5.95 5.26
N ILE A 258 -9.76 7.17 5.65
CA ILE A 258 -8.83 8.19 6.13
C ILE A 258 -9.30 8.79 7.47
N PRO A 259 -8.38 9.09 8.41
CA PRO A 259 -8.73 9.79 9.64
C PRO A 259 -9.12 11.25 9.38
N PHE A 260 -9.82 11.87 10.34
CA PHE A 260 -10.31 13.25 10.24
C PHE A 260 -9.21 14.30 9.97
N ASN A 261 -7.95 14.01 10.30
CA ASN A 261 -6.78 14.88 10.12
C ASN A 261 -5.93 14.52 8.90
N PHE A 262 -6.40 13.65 8.01
CA PHE A 262 -5.65 13.25 6.82
C PHE A 262 -5.52 14.41 5.82
N THR A 263 -4.28 14.79 5.51
CA THR A 263 -3.91 15.87 4.59
C THR A 263 -3.31 15.39 3.28
N GLU A 264 -2.79 14.15 3.24
CA GLU A 264 -2.14 13.61 2.04
C GLU A 264 -3.13 13.37 0.89
N PRO A 265 -2.71 13.50 -0.38
CA PRO A 265 -3.57 13.18 -1.50
C PRO A 265 -3.90 11.69 -1.57
N VAL A 266 -5.15 11.38 -1.89
CA VAL A 266 -5.62 10.01 -2.11
C VAL A 266 -5.35 9.61 -3.57
N THR A 267 -4.84 8.40 -3.81
CA THR A 267 -4.59 7.90 -5.16
C THR A 267 -5.82 7.18 -5.71
N VAL A 268 -6.33 7.66 -6.84
CA VAL A 268 -7.37 6.99 -7.64
C VAL A 268 -6.69 6.25 -8.79
N THR A 269 -6.90 4.94 -8.85
CA THR A 269 -6.45 4.07 -9.94
C THR A 269 -7.66 3.68 -10.79
N VAL A 270 -7.61 3.97 -12.08
CA VAL A 270 -8.65 3.57 -13.04
C VAL A 270 -8.08 2.47 -13.92
N LYS A 271 -8.77 1.33 -13.98
CA LYS A 271 -8.45 0.22 -14.89
C LYS A 271 -9.58 0.01 -15.88
N GLY A 272 -9.24 -0.39 -17.09
CA GLY A 272 -10.23 -0.55 -18.15
C GLY A 272 -9.62 -0.95 -19.49
N SER A 273 -10.41 -0.76 -20.53
CA SER A 273 -10.04 -1.09 -21.92
C SER A 273 -10.10 0.17 -22.78
N ASN A 274 -9.18 0.28 -23.74
CA ASN A 274 -9.12 1.35 -24.75
C ASN A 274 -9.13 2.76 -24.15
N LEU A 275 -8.51 2.94 -22.98
CA LEU A 275 -8.59 4.20 -22.24
C LEU A 275 -7.94 5.34 -23.04
N ASP A 276 -7.01 5.10 -23.96
CA ASP A 276 -6.46 6.11 -24.86
C ASP A 276 -7.51 6.77 -25.80
N LEU A 277 -8.67 6.14 -26.01
CA LEU A 277 -9.78 6.68 -26.81
C LEU A 277 -10.80 7.49 -25.98
N ARG A 278 -10.58 7.61 -24.66
CA ARG A 278 -11.52 8.23 -23.70
C ARG A 278 -11.86 9.70 -23.97
N GLY A 279 -10.96 10.45 -24.60
CA GLY A 279 -11.09 11.90 -24.77
C GLY A 279 -10.91 12.67 -23.45
N GLU A 280 -11.61 13.79 -23.29
CA GLU A 280 -11.59 14.56 -22.04
C GLU A 280 -11.99 13.68 -20.86
N THR A 281 -11.17 13.65 -19.80
CA THR A 281 -11.42 12.82 -18.62
C THR A 281 -11.39 13.64 -17.34
N LYS A 282 -12.42 13.48 -16.52
CA LYS A 282 -12.52 14.10 -15.19
C LYS A 282 -12.79 13.03 -14.14
N ILE A 283 -12.07 13.09 -13.03
CA ILE A 283 -12.37 12.36 -11.79
C ILE A 283 -13.05 13.35 -10.86
N LYS A 284 -14.15 12.94 -10.22
CA LYS A 284 -14.93 13.77 -9.30
C LYS A 284 -15.27 12.98 -8.03
N VAL A 285 -15.43 13.69 -6.92
CA VAL A 285 -15.88 13.11 -5.64
C VAL A 285 -17.28 13.60 -5.33
N PHE A 286 -18.15 12.70 -4.89
CA PHE A 286 -19.53 12.98 -4.50
C PHE A 286 -19.76 12.61 -3.03
N ASP A 287 -20.62 13.35 -2.35
CA ASP A 287 -21.07 13.03 -0.99
C ASP A 287 -22.15 11.93 -0.97
N LEU A 288 -22.65 11.61 0.24
CA LEU A 288 -23.76 10.67 0.47
C LEU A 288 -25.10 11.08 -0.16
N HIS A 289 -25.26 12.35 -0.55
CA HIS A 289 -26.46 12.91 -1.16
C HIS A 289 -26.30 13.11 -2.67
N GLU A 290 -25.25 12.56 -3.28
CA GLU A 290 -24.91 12.69 -4.70
C GLU A 290 -24.59 14.13 -5.15
N ASN A 291 -24.18 15.01 -4.24
CA ASN A 291 -23.63 16.33 -4.57
C ASN A 291 -22.13 16.23 -4.87
N GLU A 292 -21.64 16.94 -5.88
CA GLU A 292 -20.20 17.05 -6.14
C GLU A 292 -19.50 17.85 -5.02
N VAL A 293 -18.45 17.28 -4.45
CA VAL A 293 -17.60 17.96 -3.47
C VAL A 293 -16.86 19.11 -4.17
N PRO A 294 -16.99 20.37 -3.70
CA PRO A 294 -16.35 21.53 -4.34
C PRO A 294 -14.84 21.33 -4.53
N SER A 295 -14.33 21.80 -5.66
CA SER A 295 -12.90 21.69 -6.04
C SER A 295 -12.32 20.26 -6.10
N SER A 296 -13.17 19.22 -6.09
CA SER A 296 -12.72 17.82 -6.20
C SER A 296 -12.47 17.34 -7.64
N THR A 297 -12.92 18.09 -8.65
CA THR A 297 -12.70 17.77 -10.06
C THR A 297 -11.20 17.77 -10.40
N VAL A 298 -10.68 16.62 -10.82
CA VAL A 298 -9.32 16.50 -11.36
C VAL A 298 -9.35 16.05 -12.82
N THR A 299 -8.77 16.86 -13.70
CA THR A 299 -8.61 16.53 -15.13
C THR A 299 -7.46 15.55 -15.34
N VAL A 300 -7.68 14.56 -16.21
CA VAL A 300 -6.68 13.60 -16.66
C VAL A 300 -6.46 13.80 -18.16
N GLU A 301 -5.24 14.19 -18.54
CA GLU A 301 -4.85 14.41 -19.94
C GLU A 301 -5.02 13.14 -20.77
N ALA A 302 -5.36 13.31 -22.05
CA ALA A 302 -5.55 12.20 -22.98
C ALA A 302 -4.23 11.79 -23.64
N ASN A 303 -3.68 10.66 -23.21
CA ASN A 303 -2.52 10.03 -23.87
C ASN A 303 -2.98 9.33 -25.16
N VAL A 304 -2.89 10.02 -26.29
CA VAL A 304 -3.30 9.50 -27.61
C VAL A 304 -2.29 8.46 -28.12
N GLY A 305 -2.80 7.36 -28.71
CA GLY A 305 -2.00 6.44 -29.52
C GLY A 305 -1.22 5.34 -28.78
N LYS A 306 -1.32 5.23 -27.45
CA LYS A 306 -0.76 4.10 -26.68
C LYS A 306 -1.90 3.23 -26.16
N HIS A 307 -1.82 1.90 -26.26
CA HIS A 307 -2.85 1.01 -25.73
C HIS A 307 -2.89 1.06 -24.19
N ILE A 308 -3.76 1.89 -23.60
CA ILE A 308 -3.78 2.15 -22.15
C ILE A 308 -4.92 1.36 -21.49
N GLU A 309 -4.53 0.52 -20.52
CA GLU A 309 -5.45 -0.25 -19.69
C GLU A 309 -5.52 0.26 -18.23
N LYS A 310 -4.62 1.17 -17.85
CA LYS A 310 -4.53 1.71 -16.49
C LYS A 310 -4.03 3.16 -16.51
N PHE A 311 -4.60 4.02 -15.68
CA PHE A 311 -3.99 5.28 -15.27
C PHE A 311 -4.24 5.57 -13.78
N GLU A 312 -3.42 6.45 -13.21
CA GLU A 312 -3.52 6.86 -11.80
C GLU A 312 -3.55 8.39 -11.71
N LYS A 313 -4.26 8.92 -10.73
CA LYS A 313 -4.27 10.35 -10.42
C LYS A 313 -4.47 10.56 -8.93
N LYS A 314 -3.77 11.56 -8.37
CA LYS A 314 -3.97 12.00 -6.99
C LYS A 314 -5.14 12.99 -6.93
N ILE A 315 -5.98 12.85 -5.91
CA ILE A 315 -7.07 13.77 -5.57
C ILE A 315 -6.86 14.31 -4.15
N THR A 316 -7.26 15.54 -3.89
CA THR A 316 -7.30 16.10 -2.53
C THR A 316 -8.41 15.37 -1.74
N PRO A 317 -8.15 14.89 -0.52
CA PRO A 317 -9.20 14.26 0.29
C PRO A 317 -10.29 15.28 0.65
N PRO A 318 -11.58 14.89 0.73
CA PRO A 318 -12.64 15.75 1.23
C PRO A 318 -12.34 16.25 2.65
N ALA A 319 -12.75 17.48 2.97
CA ALA A 319 -12.46 18.08 4.28
C ALA A 319 -13.38 17.57 5.40
N ALA A 320 -14.68 17.40 5.11
CA ALA A 320 -15.68 16.90 6.05
C ALA A 320 -15.59 15.37 6.22
N SER A 321 -16.00 14.87 7.39
CA SER A 321 -16.25 13.45 7.60
C SER A 321 -17.43 12.93 6.77
N GLY A 322 -17.44 11.63 6.47
CA GLY A 322 -18.52 10.97 5.74
C GLY A 322 -18.04 9.91 4.76
N SER A 323 -19.01 9.24 4.12
CA SER A 323 -18.80 8.33 2.99
C SER A 323 -18.89 9.09 1.68
N TYR A 324 -17.93 8.85 0.79
CA TYR A 324 -17.79 9.53 -0.49
C TYR A 324 -17.72 8.55 -1.66
N THR A 325 -18.34 8.93 -2.77
CA THR A 325 -18.33 8.17 -4.02
C THR A 325 -17.45 8.86 -5.06
N ILE A 326 -16.40 8.18 -5.52
CA ILE A 326 -15.51 8.66 -6.58
C ILE A 326 -16.04 8.16 -7.92
N LYS A 327 -16.26 9.07 -8.86
CA LYS A 327 -16.78 8.80 -10.21
C LYS A 327 -15.80 9.30 -11.28
N VAL A 328 -15.72 8.56 -12.39
CA VAL A 328 -14.94 8.94 -13.58
C VAL A 328 -15.90 9.36 -14.68
N PHE A 329 -15.55 10.40 -15.43
CA PHE A 329 -16.31 10.93 -16.56
C PHE A 329 -15.45 10.93 -17.81
N PHE A 330 -15.99 10.45 -18.93
CA PHE A 330 -15.39 10.56 -20.26
C PHE A 330 -16.27 11.46 -21.12
N LYS A 331 -15.70 12.55 -21.66
CA LYS A 331 -16.42 13.56 -22.49
C LYS A 331 -17.72 14.07 -21.81
N GLY A 332 -17.66 14.26 -20.48
CA GLY A 332 -18.81 14.67 -19.66
C GLY A 332 -19.77 13.55 -19.24
N ILE A 333 -19.63 12.32 -19.76
CA ILE A 333 -20.51 11.19 -19.45
C ILE A 333 -19.94 10.35 -18.29
N ALA A 334 -20.72 10.21 -17.22
CA ALA A 334 -20.38 9.40 -16.05
C ALA A 334 -20.20 7.92 -16.43
N GLN A 335 -19.14 7.30 -15.93
CA GLN A 335 -18.89 5.87 -16.05
C GLN A 335 -19.64 5.11 -14.95
N THR A 336 -20.10 3.88 -15.24
CA THR A 336 -20.93 3.09 -14.33
C THR A 336 -20.19 2.48 -13.14
N LYS A 337 -18.86 2.53 -13.15
CA LYS A 337 -18.00 2.07 -12.04
C LYS A 337 -17.67 3.25 -11.12
N THR A 338 -17.61 2.97 -9.83
CA THR A 338 -17.34 3.95 -8.76
C THR A 338 -16.44 3.34 -7.69
N ALA A 339 -15.71 4.17 -6.96
CA ALA A 339 -14.98 3.75 -5.75
C ALA A 339 -15.55 4.45 -4.50
N LYS A 340 -15.38 3.84 -3.32
CA LYS A 340 -15.80 4.43 -2.03
C LYS A 340 -14.59 4.89 -1.21
N LEU A 341 -14.68 6.09 -0.65
CA LEU A 341 -13.72 6.68 0.27
C LEU A 341 -14.45 7.09 1.56
N GLU A 342 -13.99 6.60 2.71
CA GLU A 342 -14.53 6.99 4.03
C GLU A 342 -13.60 8.00 4.71
N ARG A 343 -14.10 9.13 5.21
CA ARG A 343 -13.37 10.02 6.15
C ARG A 343 -14.02 9.96 7.52
N TYR A 344 -13.29 9.48 8.52
CA TYR A 344 -13.80 9.40 9.89
C TYR A 344 -13.94 10.79 10.52
N GLU A 345 -14.87 10.90 11.46
CA GLU A 345 -15.02 12.08 12.33
C GLU A 345 -13.83 12.25 13.28
N ALA A 346 -13.70 13.45 13.84
CA ALA A 346 -12.72 13.70 14.89
C ALA A 346 -13.05 12.86 16.14
N PRO A 347 -12.03 12.35 16.86
CA PRO A 347 -12.23 11.73 18.16
C PRO A 347 -12.77 12.75 19.16
N GLU A 348 -13.55 12.27 20.12
CA GLU A 348 -14.01 13.03 21.29
C GLU A 348 -13.70 12.19 22.52
N ILE A 349 -13.07 12.76 23.55
CA ILE A 349 -12.88 12.07 24.84
C ILE A 349 -13.86 12.66 25.85
N THR A 350 -14.83 11.85 26.29
CA THR A 350 -15.87 12.28 27.24
C THR A 350 -15.40 12.11 28.69
N SER A 351 -14.72 11.00 29.02
CA SER A 351 -14.19 10.75 30.36
C SER A 351 -12.87 9.97 30.36
N VAL A 352 -12.08 10.20 31.41
CA VAL A 352 -10.88 9.42 31.77
C VAL A 352 -11.04 8.99 33.22
N THR A 353 -11.08 7.68 33.45
CA THR A 353 -11.24 7.08 34.77
C THR A 353 -9.95 6.37 35.16
N ILE A 354 -9.44 6.70 36.35
CA ILE A 354 -8.22 6.17 36.95
C ILE A 354 -8.59 5.75 38.38
N PRO A 355 -8.26 4.54 38.85
CA PRO A 355 -8.52 4.15 40.23
C PRO A 355 -7.64 4.95 41.19
N LYS A 356 -8.09 5.08 42.44
CA LYS A 356 -7.21 5.49 43.54
C LYS A 356 -6.12 4.43 43.74
N ALA A 357 -4.97 4.86 44.23
CA ALA A 357 -3.86 3.97 44.57
C ALA A 357 -3.27 4.32 45.93
N GLY A 358 -2.44 3.43 46.49
CA GLY A 358 -1.65 3.69 47.68
C GLY A 358 -0.15 3.60 47.42
N THR A 359 0.66 4.21 48.30
CA THR A 359 2.14 4.15 48.24
C THR A 359 2.70 2.71 48.23
N SER A 360 1.98 1.74 48.81
CA SER A 360 2.32 0.30 48.74
C SER A 360 2.21 -0.32 47.32
N TYR A 361 1.62 0.39 46.36
CA TYR A 361 1.49 -0.02 44.96
C TYR A 361 2.44 0.70 43.99
N ALA A 362 3.37 1.50 44.53
CA ALA A 362 4.37 2.23 43.75
C ALA A 362 5.10 1.37 42.69
N GLY A 363 5.34 1.94 41.52
CA GLY A 363 6.04 1.29 40.40
C GLY A 363 5.26 0.19 39.67
N LYS A 364 4.05 -0.15 40.11
CA LYS A 364 3.14 -1.07 39.42
C LYS A 364 2.19 -0.31 38.49
N MET A 365 1.57 -1.03 37.56
CA MET A 365 0.70 -0.48 36.53
C MET A 365 -0.77 -0.43 36.99
N LEU A 366 -1.38 0.75 36.95
CA LEU A 366 -2.78 1.04 37.26
C LEU A 366 -3.61 1.10 35.97
N PRO A 367 -4.78 0.46 35.88
CA PRO A 367 -5.62 0.53 34.68
C PRO A 367 -6.21 1.93 34.50
N VAL A 368 -6.25 2.40 33.25
CA VAL A 368 -6.92 3.65 32.85
C VAL A 368 -7.98 3.32 31.81
N THR A 369 -9.22 3.73 32.07
CA THR A 369 -10.35 3.58 31.14
C THR A 369 -10.69 4.94 30.53
N VAL A 370 -10.78 5.00 29.21
CA VAL A 370 -11.08 6.21 28.44
C VAL A 370 -12.35 5.98 27.64
N ARG A 371 -13.34 6.85 27.84
CA ARG A 371 -14.61 6.84 27.10
C ARG A 371 -14.72 8.03 26.17
N GLY A 372 -15.47 7.87 25.08
CA GLY A 372 -15.58 8.90 24.06
C GLY A 372 -16.36 8.48 22.82
N LYS A 373 -15.98 9.05 21.67
CA LYS A 373 -16.51 8.73 20.34
C LYS A 373 -15.38 8.68 19.31
N ASN A 374 -15.63 7.98 18.20
CA ASN A 374 -14.78 7.95 17.01
C ASN A 374 -13.37 7.40 17.24
N PHE A 375 -13.22 6.44 18.17
CA PHE A 375 -11.95 5.81 18.50
C PHE A 375 -11.51 4.72 17.50
N SER A 376 -12.39 4.29 16.58
CA SER A 376 -12.10 3.19 15.65
C SER A 376 -10.87 3.45 14.77
N GLY A 377 -9.88 2.57 14.84
CA GLY A 377 -8.63 2.68 14.08
C GLY A 377 -7.59 3.64 14.66
N LEU A 378 -7.86 4.28 15.81
CA LEU A 378 -6.98 5.28 16.42
C LEU A 378 -5.97 4.72 17.44
N ASN A 379 -5.66 3.41 17.41
CA ASN A 379 -4.80 2.74 18.40
C ASN A 379 -3.43 3.40 18.64
N THR A 380 -2.87 4.06 17.62
CA THR A 380 -1.57 4.77 17.70
C THR A 380 -1.69 6.28 17.95
N ALA A 381 -2.91 6.83 17.93
CA ALA A 381 -3.16 8.26 18.13
C ALA A 381 -3.38 8.63 19.61
N PHE A 382 -3.50 7.64 20.50
CA PHE A 382 -3.64 7.86 21.95
C PHE A 382 -2.28 8.02 22.65
N SER A 383 -2.21 8.96 23.58
CA SER A 383 -1.05 9.14 24.48
C SER A 383 -1.48 9.65 25.86
N VAL A 384 -0.57 9.55 26.84
CA VAL A 384 -0.76 10.09 28.19
C VAL A 384 0.34 11.10 28.51
N SER A 385 -0.05 12.25 29.04
CA SER A 385 0.82 13.25 29.67
C SER A 385 0.65 13.21 31.19
N GLY A 386 1.75 13.24 31.94
CA GLY A 386 1.76 13.27 33.42
C GLY A 386 2.09 11.93 34.10
N ALA A 387 2.14 10.81 33.37
CA ALA A 387 2.64 9.53 33.86
C ALA A 387 3.24 8.69 32.72
N ARG A 388 4.11 7.73 33.06
CA ARG A 388 4.50 6.66 32.14
C ARG A 388 3.30 5.75 31.90
N PHE A 389 3.08 5.34 30.64
CA PHE A 389 1.91 4.55 30.25
C PHE A 389 2.28 3.37 29.33
N THR A 390 1.38 2.38 29.23
CA THR A 390 1.50 1.23 28.33
C THR A 390 0.82 1.50 26.98
N LYS A 391 0.87 0.56 26.02
CA LYS A 391 0.22 0.75 24.71
C LYS A 391 -1.30 0.71 24.86
N PHE A 392 -1.99 1.71 24.31
CA PHE A 392 -3.44 1.74 24.28
C PHE A 392 -4.03 0.56 23.50
N LYS A 393 -5.12 0.02 24.05
CA LYS A 393 -6.01 -0.92 23.37
C LYS A 393 -7.39 -0.29 23.22
N VAL A 394 -7.77 -0.03 21.97
CA VAL A 394 -9.13 0.37 21.60
C VAL A 394 -10.02 -0.87 21.57
N TRP A 395 -11.18 -0.81 22.24
CA TRP A 395 -12.13 -1.93 22.36
C TRP A 395 -13.38 -1.72 21.51
N SER A 396 -13.78 -0.47 21.31
CA SER A 396 -14.94 -0.09 20.50
C SER A 396 -14.73 1.31 19.92
N ASN A 397 -15.72 1.85 19.20
CA ASN A 397 -15.70 3.25 18.79
C ASN A 397 -15.78 4.26 19.96
N THR A 398 -16.04 3.79 21.19
CA THR A 398 -16.35 4.61 22.37
C THR A 398 -15.53 4.27 23.62
N GLU A 399 -14.70 3.23 23.59
CA GLU A 399 -13.90 2.78 24.74
C GLU A 399 -12.48 2.36 24.35
N ALA A 400 -11.49 2.88 25.08
CA ALA A 400 -10.10 2.48 25.00
C ALA A 400 -9.50 2.36 26.41
N THR A 401 -8.51 1.48 26.58
CA THR A 401 -7.80 1.31 27.86
C THR A 401 -6.29 1.39 27.67
N THR A 402 -5.60 1.91 28.68
CA THR A 402 -4.15 1.77 28.86
C THR A 402 -3.87 1.46 30.34
N GLU A 403 -2.61 1.40 30.73
CA GLU A 403 -2.20 1.40 32.14
C GLU A 403 -1.16 2.50 32.37
N ILE A 404 -1.09 3.05 33.58
CA ILE A 404 -0.11 4.05 33.99
C ILE A 404 0.67 3.60 35.23
N GLU A 405 1.94 4.01 35.34
CA GLU A 405 2.79 3.66 36.48
C GLU A 405 2.36 4.43 37.75
N CYS A 406 2.14 3.73 38.86
CA CYS A 406 1.79 4.32 40.14
C CYS A 406 2.97 5.08 40.77
N PRO A 407 2.82 6.38 41.12
CA PRO A 407 3.81 7.12 41.89
C PRO A 407 4.15 6.49 43.24
N SER A 408 5.34 6.79 43.75
CA SER A 408 5.81 6.40 45.09
C SER A 408 5.48 7.40 46.20
N VAL A 409 4.87 8.53 45.86
CA VAL A 409 4.56 9.63 46.77
C VAL A 409 3.04 9.87 46.78
N ALA A 410 2.47 10.04 47.97
CA ALA A 410 1.07 10.38 48.14
C ALA A 410 0.75 11.80 47.61
N GLY A 411 -0.41 11.97 47.00
CA GLY A 411 -0.85 13.23 46.39
C GLY A 411 -1.80 13.02 45.21
N ASN A 412 -2.29 14.14 44.68
CA ASN A 412 -3.13 14.16 43.47
C ASN A 412 -2.28 14.59 42.26
N THR A 413 -2.26 13.76 41.23
CA THR A 413 -1.61 14.05 39.94
C THR A 413 -2.66 14.18 38.84
N VAL A 414 -2.66 15.29 38.11
CA VAL A 414 -3.51 15.45 36.92
C VAL A 414 -2.88 14.72 35.75
N ILE A 415 -3.61 13.76 35.20
CA ILE A 415 -3.19 12.94 34.05
C ILE A 415 -4.00 13.39 32.84
N THR A 416 -3.35 13.76 31.74
CA THR A 416 -4.06 14.15 30.52
C THR A 416 -3.94 13.04 29.48
N VAL A 417 -5.08 12.49 29.05
CA VAL A 417 -5.14 11.59 27.90
C VAL A 417 -5.38 12.42 26.65
N HIS A 418 -4.64 12.13 25.59
CA HIS A 418 -4.82 12.70 24.26
C HIS A 418 -5.26 11.61 23.29
N CYS A 419 -6.02 11.98 22.26
CA CYS A 419 -6.35 11.15 21.10
C CYS A 419 -6.49 12.05 19.87
N GLY A 420 -5.47 12.09 19.01
CA GLY A 420 -5.45 13.05 17.89
C GLY A 420 -5.56 14.51 18.38
N THR A 421 -6.64 15.21 18.04
CA THR A 421 -6.93 16.58 18.53
C THR A 421 -7.73 16.62 19.84
N ALA A 422 -8.30 15.51 20.29
CA ALA A 422 -9.03 15.47 21.56
C ALA A 422 -8.07 15.31 22.74
N SER A 423 -8.41 15.93 23.87
CA SER A 423 -7.76 15.63 25.15
C SER A 423 -8.75 15.76 26.30
N LYS A 424 -8.48 15.03 27.40
CA LYS A 424 -9.26 15.09 28.63
C LYS A 424 -8.38 14.75 29.83
N THR A 425 -8.58 15.47 30.92
CA THR A 425 -7.92 15.20 32.20
C THR A 425 -8.66 14.14 33.00
N GLY A 426 -7.94 13.18 33.57
CA GLY A 426 -8.32 12.39 34.73
C GLY A 426 -7.46 12.77 35.94
N MET A 427 -7.87 12.38 37.14
CA MET A 427 -7.11 12.58 38.37
C MET A 427 -6.64 11.23 38.91
N LEU A 428 -5.33 11.09 39.11
CA LEU A 428 -4.75 10.00 39.88
C LEU A 428 -4.58 10.49 41.32
N SER A 429 -5.23 9.82 42.28
CA SER A 429 -5.08 10.10 43.72
C SER A 429 -4.32 8.96 44.38
N VAL A 430 -3.14 9.26 44.90
CA VAL A 430 -2.31 8.32 45.68
C VAL A 430 -2.41 8.70 47.16
N ILE A 431 -2.75 7.74 48.02
CA ILE A 431 -2.72 7.92 49.48
C ILE A 431 -1.46 7.29 50.07
N ASP A 432 -1.03 7.74 51.26
CA ASP A 432 -0.04 6.97 52.02
C ASP A 432 -0.72 5.74 52.61
N SER A 433 -0.28 4.56 52.16
CA SER A 433 -0.79 3.27 52.62
C SER A 433 0.27 2.40 53.29
N SER A 434 1.43 2.98 53.65
CA SER A 434 2.59 2.27 54.18
C SER A 434 2.32 1.43 55.45
N VAL A 435 1.34 1.80 56.26
CA VAL A 435 0.95 1.09 57.50
C VAL A 435 -0.11 0.00 57.31
N TYR A 436 -0.74 -0.10 56.14
CA TYR A 436 -1.89 -0.98 55.89
C TYR A 436 -1.51 -2.27 55.16
N ALA A 437 -0.73 -3.12 55.83
CA ALA A 437 -0.37 -4.43 55.28
C ALA A 437 -1.61 -5.36 55.17
N PRO A 438 -1.83 -6.06 54.05
CA PRO A 438 -2.88 -7.08 53.96
C PRO A 438 -2.69 -8.18 55.00
N GLY A 439 -3.77 -8.54 55.70
CA GLY A 439 -3.77 -9.46 56.84
C GLY A 439 -3.74 -8.78 58.22
N MET A 440 -3.52 -7.46 58.31
CA MET A 440 -3.67 -6.76 59.60
C MET A 440 -5.12 -6.88 60.11
N ILE A 441 -5.27 -7.16 61.40
CA ILE A 441 -6.56 -7.20 62.08
C ILE A 441 -6.96 -5.77 62.43
N VAL A 442 -8.18 -5.38 62.06
CA VAL A 442 -8.79 -4.09 62.42
C VAL A 442 -9.58 -4.29 63.71
N LEU A 443 -9.35 -3.42 64.70
CA LEU A 443 -10.13 -3.39 65.95
C LEU A 443 -11.26 -2.35 65.87
N ALA A 444 -12.22 -2.41 66.80
CA ALA A 444 -13.40 -1.54 66.80
C ALA A 444 -13.09 -0.03 66.92
N ASP A 445 -11.96 0.33 67.54
CA ASP A 445 -11.41 1.69 67.60
C ASP A 445 -10.62 2.12 66.33
N LYS A 446 -10.62 1.27 65.29
CA LYS A 446 -9.88 1.38 64.03
C LYS A 446 -8.35 1.24 64.15
N THR A 447 -7.81 0.85 65.30
CA THR A 447 -6.40 0.48 65.38
C THR A 447 -6.12 -0.83 64.62
N LEU A 448 -4.86 -1.01 64.23
CA LEU A 448 -4.40 -2.18 63.48
C LEU A 448 -3.44 -2.99 64.35
N THR A 449 -3.61 -4.32 64.33
CA THR A 449 -2.68 -5.25 64.97
C THR A 449 -2.31 -6.39 64.04
N ALA A 450 -1.06 -6.84 64.11
CA ALA A 450 -0.64 -8.06 63.45
C ALA A 450 -1.25 -9.27 64.17
N LYS A 451 -1.52 -10.35 63.42
CA LYS A 451 -2.08 -11.60 63.97
C LYS A 451 -1.20 -12.23 65.06
N GLU A 452 0.12 -12.07 64.96
CA GLU A 452 1.09 -12.58 65.93
C GLU A 452 1.05 -11.82 67.27
N ALA A 453 0.60 -10.57 67.25
CA ALA A 453 0.42 -9.74 68.45
C ALA A 453 -0.98 -9.85 69.06
N TYR A 454 -1.96 -10.40 68.31
CA TYR A 454 -3.35 -10.50 68.75
C TYR A 454 -3.60 -11.82 69.49
N THR A 455 -3.28 -11.83 70.79
CA THR A 455 -3.25 -13.05 71.63
C THR A 455 -4.47 -13.24 72.53
N ALA A 456 -5.38 -12.27 72.59
CA ALA A 456 -6.62 -12.35 73.36
C ALA A 456 -7.67 -11.40 72.78
N ILE A 457 -8.95 -11.77 72.88
CA ILE A 457 -10.07 -10.90 72.50
C ILE A 457 -10.38 -9.95 73.66
N ASN A 458 -10.41 -8.65 73.37
CA ASN A 458 -10.89 -7.62 74.27
C ASN A 458 -12.34 -7.25 73.88
N PRO A 459 -13.38 -7.62 74.65
CA PRO A 459 -14.77 -7.28 74.29
C PRO A 459 -15.07 -5.78 74.23
N SER A 460 -14.22 -4.92 74.82
CA SER A 460 -14.34 -3.45 74.72
C SER A 460 -13.66 -2.87 73.47
N ASN A 461 -12.80 -3.65 72.79
CA ASN A 461 -12.20 -3.30 71.51
C ASN A 461 -12.02 -4.58 70.66
N PRO A 462 -13.12 -5.22 70.23
CA PRO A 462 -13.08 -6.50 69.53
C PRO A 462 -12.53 -6.36 68.11
N PRO A 463 -12.17 -7.48 67.44
CA PRO A 463 -11.76 -7.44 66.06
C PRO A 463 -13.01 -7.26 65.18
N VAL A 464 -12.93 -6.42 64.15
CA VAL A 464 -14.08 -6.05 63.30
C VAL A 464 -13.87 -6.30 61.81
N GLY A 465 -12.64 -6.64 61.41
CA GLY A 465 -12.34 -7.03 60.04
C GLY A 465 -10.84 -7.27 59.80
N ILE A 466 -10.52 -7.72 58.59
CA ILE A 466 -9.14 -7.92 58.13
C ILE A 466 -8.83 -6.94 57.00
N VAL A 467 -7.68 -6.28 57.06
CA VAL A 467 -7.18 -5.40 55.98
C VAL A 467 -6.84 -6.23 54.75
N PHE A 468 -7.29 -5.77 53.59
CA PHE A 468 -6.70 -6.10 52.28
C PHE A 468 -6.55 -4.80 51.48
N ASP A 469 -5.90 -4.86 50.31
CA ASP A 469 -5.73 -3.69 49.46
C ASP A 469 -6.22 -3.89 48.03
N ILE A 470 -6.58 -2.78 47.39
CA ILE A 470 -6.89 -2.68 45.97
C ILE A 470 -6.03 -1.55 45.41
N TYR A 471 -5.07 -1.90 44.56
CA TYR A 471 -4.05 -0.96 44.08
C TYR A 471 -3.32 -0.22 45.23
N GLY A 472 -3.12 -0.89 46.37
CA GLY A 472 -2.53 -0.31 47.58
C GLY A 472 -3.47 0.54 48.43
N VAL A 473 -4.73 0.75 48.04
CA VAL A 473 -5.75 1.42 48.86
C VAL A 473 -6.34 0.39 49.84
N PRO A 474 -6.33 0.64 51.16
CA PRO A 474 -6.85 -0.31 52.12
C PRO A 474 -8.37 -0.41 52.08
N LYS A 475 -8.86 -1.64 52.25
CA LYS A 475 -10.26 -2.02 52.41
C LYS A 475 -10.36 -2.97 53.60
N ILE A 476 -11.52 -3.02 54.23
CA ILE A 476 -11.82 -3.93 55.33
C ILE A 476 -12.65 -5.09 54.79
N LEU A 477 -12.24 -6.31 55.08
CA LEU A 477 -13.06 -7.51 54.91
C LEU A 477 -13.76 -7.88 56.22
N ALA A 478 -15.05 -8.19 56.15
CA ALA A 478 -15.83 -8.73 57.26
C ALA A 478 -15.31 -10.08 57.77
N LEU A 479 -15.39 -10.31 59.09
CA LEU A 479 -14.86 -11.53 59.72
C LEU A 479 -15.67 -12.80 59.47
N HIS A 480 -16.89 -12.67 58.95
CA HIS A 480 -17.77 -13.79 58.60
C HIS A 480 -18.20 -13.71 57.13
N VAL A 481 -18.40 -14.87 56.52
CA VAL A 481 -19.16 -15.04 55.28
C VAL A 481 -20.61 -15.42 55.61
N SER A 482 -21.50 -15.46 54.62
CA SER A 482 -22.95 -15.63 54.82
C SER A 482 -23.43 -16.89 55.55
N GLY A 483 -22.52 -17.84 55.87
CA GLY A 483 -22.82 -19.10 56.55
C GLY A 483 -23.56 -20.10 55.65
N GLN A 484 -24.72 -19.68 55.16
CA GLN A 484 -25.60 -20.33 54.19
C GLN A 484 -25.38 -19.74 52.78
N LYS A 485 -25.76 -20.50 51.75
CA LYS A 485 -25.77 -20.05 50.37
C LYS A 485 -27.05 -19.24 50.08
N LEU A 486 -26.92 -18.16 49.35
CA LEU A 486 -27.94 -17.13 49.10
C LEU A 486 -28.00 -16.80 47.60
N THR A 487 -29.19 -16.54 47.09
CA THR A 487 -29.37 -15.97 45.74
C THR A 487 -28.95 -14.49 45.70
N TRP A 488 -28.43 -14.06 44.55
CA TRP A 488 -28.16 -12.65 44.25
C TRP A 488 -29.47 -11.88 44.04
N ALA A 489 -30.38 -12.47 43.26
CA ALA A 489 -31.78 -12.10 43.18
C ALA A 489 -32.65 -13.33 42.90
N LYS A 490 -33.80 -13.45 43.57
CA LYS A 490 -34.71 -14.60 43.41
C LYS A 490 -35.28 -14.70 42.01
N ASN A 491 -35.47 -15.93 41.53
CA ASN A 491 -36.17 -16.19 40.27
C ASN A 491 -37.59 -15.57 40.29
N PHE A 492 -38.10 -15.20 39.11
CA PHE A 492 -39.39 -14.52 38.91
C PHE A 492 -39.53 -13.14 39.57
N THR A 493 -38.44 -12.51 40.02
CA THR A 493 -38.43 -11.09 40.44
C THR A 493 -38.00 -10.16 39.29
N SER A 494 -38.33 -8.86 39.41
CA SER A 494 -37.75 -7.79 38.58
C SER A 494 -36.21 -7.84 38.62
N GLY A 495 -35.64 -7.88 39.83
CA GLY A 495 -34.20 -8.00 40.06
C GLY A 495 -33.50 -9.16 39.35
N TYR A 496 -34.18 -10.28 39.11
CA TYR A 496 -33.64 -11.38 38.29
C TYR A 496 -33.56 -11.02 36.80
N ALA A 497 -34.60 -10.40 36.24
CA ALA A 497 -34.67 -10.09 34.82
C ALA A 497 -33.85 -8.86 34.39
N THR A 498 -33.71 -7.86 35.27
CA THR A 498 -33.13 -6.55 34.94
C THR A 498 -31.62 -6.58 34.68
N LEU A 499 -31.21 -6.05 33.52
CA LEU A 499 -29.83 -5.67 33.24
C LEU A 499 -29.52 -4.34 33.95
N PHE A 500 -28.58 -4.36 34.87
CA PHE A 500 -28.14 -3.18 35.63
C PHE A 500 -26.88 -2.63 34.95
N GLU A 501 -27.05 -1.80 33.92
CA GLU A 501 -25.98 -1.44 32.99
C GLU A 501 -24.76 -0.78 33.64
N LYS A 502 -24.94 0.01 34.70
CA LYS A 502 -23.83 0.71 35.37
C LYS A 502 -22.94 -0.19 36.23
N ILE A 503 -23.38 -1.40 36.60
CA ILE A 503 -22.62 -2.34 37.46
C ILE A 503 -22.01 -3.48 36.64
N ILE A 504 -21.94 -3.30 35.32
CA ILE A 504 -21.33 -4.24 34.40
C ILE A 504 -19.81 -4.15 34.54
N CYS A 505 -19.22 -5.26 34.99
CA CYS A 505 -17.78 -5.48 34.94
C CYS A 505 -17.46 -6.53 33.87
N THR A 506 -16.31 -6.39 33.21
CA THR A 506 -15.79 -7.35 32.23
C THR A 506 -14.38 -7.78 32.61
N PRO A 507 -14.18 -8.99 33.18
CA PRO A 507 -12.85 -9.55 33.36
C PRO A 507 -12.22 -9.87 32.00
N HIS A 508 -10.90 -9.71 31.87
CA HIS A 508 -10.21 -9.97 30.60
C HIS A 508 -10.16 -11.46 30.19
N LYS A 509 -10.44 -12.38 31.13
CA LYS A 509 -10.45 -13.85 31.00
C LYS A 509 -11.45 -14.43 32.02
N THR A 510 -11.78 -15.71 31.88
CA THR A 510 -12.62 -16.51 32.80
C THR A 510 -12.04 -17.92 32.95
N GLY A 511 -12.45 -18.65 33.98
CA GLY A 511 -11.97 -20.00 34.31
C GLY A 511 -10.98 -20.03 35.47
N ASP A 512 -10.37 -21.19 35.71
CA ASP A 512 -9.52 -21.46 36.88
C ASP A 512 -8.27 -20.59 36.95
N ARG A 513 -7.86 -20.26 38.19
CA ARG A 513 -6.70 -19.42 38.55
C ARG A 513 -6.76 -17.98 38.02
N VAL A 514 -7.84 -17.58 37.36
CA VAL A 514 -7.99 -16.25 36.77
C VAL A 514 -8.10 -15.17 37.83
N ALA A 515 -8.71 -15.42 38.99
CA ALA A 515 -8.83 -14.41 40.05
C ALA A 515 -7.46 -13.83 40.47
N GLY A 516 -6.43 -14.67 40.49
CA GLY A 516 -5.05 -14.27 40.79
C GLY A 516 -4.37 -13.37 39.74
N THR A 517 -4.93 -13.24 38.52
CA THR A 517 -4.29 -12.52 37.39
C THR A 517 -5.26 -11.64 36.58
N ALA A 518 -6.53 -11.55 36.99
CA ALA A 518 -7.55 -10.82 36.25
C ALA A 518 -7.33 -9.30 36.26
N THR A 519 -7.27 -8.70 35.07
CA THR A 519 -7.58 -7.28 34.84
C THR A 519 -9.03 -7.12 34.39
N PHE A 520 -9.60 -5.93 34.62
CA PHE A 520 -11.03 -5.65 34.50
C PHE A 520 -11.31 -4.39 33.65
N ARG A 521 -12.56 -4.26 33.21
CA ARG A 521 -13.14 -3.12 32.47
C ARG A 521 -14.57 -2.90 32.93
N GLY A 522 -15.09 -1.68 32.75
CA GLY A 522 -16.43 -1.31 33.22
C GLY A 522 -16.41 -0.84 34.67
N ASP A 523 -17.43 -1.18 35.44
CA ASP A 523 -17.45 -0.99 36.89
C ASP A 523 -16.43 -1.91 37.57
N THR A 524 -15.70 -1.38 38.54
CA THR A 524 -14.75 -2.14 39.38
C THR A 524 -14.94 -1.87 40.89
N ASP A 525 -15.94 -1.09 41.29
CA ASP A 525 -16.15 -0.64 42.68
C ASP A 525 -17.53 -1.07 43.17
N GLY A 526 -17.59 -1.93 44.20
CA GLY A 526 -18.84 -2.48 44.70
C GLY A 526 -19.64 -1.53 45.58
N SER A 527 -19.05 -0.39 45.98
CA SER A 527 -19.57 0.46 47.07
C SER A 527 -20.89 1.15 46.73
N ASP A 528 -21.10 1.55 45.48
CA ASP A 528 -22.36 2.18 45.02
C ASP A 528 -23.30 1.21 44.28
N ASN A 529 -22.86 -0.01 43.95
CA ASN A 529 -23.63 -0.97 43.17
C ASN A 529 -25.01 -1.27 43.76
N TRP A 530 -25.14 -1.41 45.09
CA TRP A 530 -26.44 -1.58 45.74
C TRP A 530 -27.32 -0.32 45.67
N ASN A 531 -26.73 0.88 45.72
CA ASN A 531 -27.46 2.13 45.54
C ASN A 531 -27.99 2.27 44.11
N TYR A 532 -27.21 1.84 43.11
CA TYR A 532 -27.69 1.78 41.73
C TYR A 532 -28.80 0.74 41.55
N VAL A 533 -28.67 -0.47 42.10
CA VAL A 533 -29.75 -1.50 42.05
C VAL A 533 -31.05 -0.96 42.65
N LYS A 534 -31.00 -0.30 43.82
CA LYS A 534 -32.18 0.38 44.42
C LYS A 534 -32.77 1.47 43.52
N SER A 535 -31.94 2.21 42.78
CA SER A 535 -32.40 3.28 41.88
C SER A 535 -33.15 2.76 40.64
N ILE A 536 -32.85 1.52 40.21
CA ILE A 536 -33.45 0.90 39.03
C ILE A 536 -34.60 -0.05 39.39
N ASP A 537 -34.54 -0.73 40.53
CA ASP A 537 -35.59 -1.63 41.04
C ASP A 537 -36.03 -1.27 42.48
N PRO A 538 -36.63 -0.08 42.70
CA PRO A 538 -37.05 0.35 44.04
C PRO A 538 -38.13 -0.56 44.64
N ALA A 539 -39.03 -1.11 43.81
CA ALA A 539 -40.08 -2.01 44.26
C ALA A 539 -39.53 -3.39 44.66
N GLY A 540 -38.60 -3.96 43.88
CA GLY A 540 -37.97 -5.23 44.22
C GLY A 540 -37.07 -5.12 45.44
N THR A 541 -36.32 -4.03 45.59
CA THR A 541 -35.38 -3.81 46.71
C THR A 541 -36.06 -3.44 48.03
N ALA A 542 -37.31 -2.95 48.01
CA ALA A 542 -38.13 -2.79 49.22
C ALA A 542 -38.46 -4.13 49.91
N VAL A 543 -38.36 -5.26 49.19
CA VAL A 543 -38.60 -6.60 49.72
C VAL A 543 -37.26 -7.33 49.88
N ALA A 544 -36.72 -7.31 51.10
CA ALA A 544 -35.45 -7.96 51.49
C ALA A 544 -35.27 -9.38 50.90
N ALA A 545 -36.35 -10.18 50.89
CA ALA A 545 -36.34 -11.56 50.40
C ALA A 545 -36.10 -11.69 48.88
N ASN A 546 -36.19 -10.61 48.09
CA ASN A 546 -35.91 -10.63 46.65
C ASN A 546 -34.42 -10.58 46.34
N TYR A 547 -33.59 -10.01 47.22
CA TYR A 547 -32.14 -9.88 47.08
C TYR A 547 -31.39 -10.46 48.30
N PRO A 548 -31.48 -11.79 48.59
CA PRO A 548 -30.98 -12.36 49.84
C PRO A 548 -29.50 -12.08 50.14
N ALA A 549 -28.62 -12.17 49.14
CA ALA A 549 -27.19 -11.91 49.32
C ALA A 549 -26.91 -10.44 49.71
N PHE A 550 -27.54 -9.46 49.03
CA PHE A 550 -27.42 -8.05 49.44
C PHE A 550 -28.08 -7.80 50.80
N ASN A 551 -29.22 -8.44 51.09
CA ASN A 551 -29.86 -8.28 52.40
C ASN A 551 -28.93 -8.70 53.54
N TRP A 552 -28.26 -9.86 53.41
CA TRP A 552 -27.28 -10.30 54.42
C TRP A 552 -26.19 -9.25 54.66
N VAL A 553 -25.58 -8.72 53.58
CA VAL A 553 -24.57 -7.63 53.66
C VAL A 553 -25.14 -6.38 54.35
N ASN A 554 -26.32 -5.91 53.94
CA ASN A 554 -26.96 -4.72 54.50
C ASN A 554 -27.33 -4.89 55.99
N THR A 555 -27.58 -6.12 56.44
CA THR A 555 -27.89 -6.44 57.85
C THR A 555 -26.67 -6.81 58.70
N TYR A 556 -25.45 -6.79 58.15
CA TYR A 556 -24.26 -7.33 58.82
C TYR A 556 -24.02 -6.70 60.20
N ASN A 557 -24.05 -5.35 60.31
CA ASN A 557 -23.89 -4.66 61.60
C ASN A 557 -24.96 -5.04 62.63
N THR A 558 -26.20 -5.29 62.20
CA THR A 558 -27.30 -5.71 63.09
C THR A 558 -27.13 -7.17 63.52
N THR A 559 -26.74 -8.04 62.60
CA THR A 559 -26.55 -9.48 62.86
C THR A 559 -25.38 -9.76 63.81
N TYR A 560 -24.29 -9.01 63.68
CA TYR A 560 -23.05 -9.17 64.45
C TYR A 560 -22.81 -8.03 65.47
N ALA A 561 -23.88 -7.36 65.90
CA ALA A 561 -23.79 -6.19 66.79
C ALA A 561 -23.04 -6.45 68.10
N ALA A 562 -23.14 -7.67 68.65
CA ALA A 562 -22.43 -8.06 69.87
C ALA A 562 -20.92 -8.25 69.64
N GLN A 563 -20.52 -8.69 68.44
CA GLN A 563 -19.13 -8.95 68.05
C GLN A 563 -18.40 -7.68 67.60
N LEU A 564 -19.12 -6.75 66.96
CA LEU A 564 -18.52 -5.54 66.36
C LEU A 564 -18.31 -4.39 67.36
N GLY A 565 -18.86 -4.50 68.57
CA GLY A 565 -18.73 -3.49 69.63
C GLY A 565 -19.28 -2.13 69.19
N SER A 566 -18.45 -1.08 69.26
CA SER A 566 -18.82 0.27 68.82
C SER A 566 -18.65 0.52 67.31
N SER A 567 -18.20 -0.48 66.54
CA SER A 567 -17.95 -0.33 65.10
C SER A 567 -19.24 -0.33 64.30
N ASN A 568 -19.34 0.58 63.33
CA ASN A 568 -20.48 0.70 62.42
C ASN A 568 -19.97 1.00 61.00
N LEU A 569 -19.29 0.01 60.40
CA LEU A 569 -18.72 0.11 59.06
C LEU A 569 -19.82 0.05 57.97
N MET A 570 -19.60 0.77 56.88
CA MET A 570 -20.51 0.79 55.73
C MET A 570 -20.24 -0.41 54.82
N TRP A 571 -20.79 -1.57 55.18
CA TRP A 571 -20.62 -2.81 54.45
C TRP A 571 -21.34 -2.82 53.09
N TYR A 572 -20.64 -3.32 52.07
CA TYR A 572 -21.17 -3.57 50.72
C TYR A 572 -20.63 -4.88 50.15
N MET A 573 -21.27 -5.35 49.06
CA MET A 573 -20.88 -6.59 48.38
C MET A 573 -19.80 -6.27 47.35
N PRO A 574 -18.63 -6.93 47.39
CA PRO A 574 -17.50 -6.61 46.53
C PRO A 574 -17.86 -6.73 45.04
N SER A 575 -17.32 -5.83 44.20
CA SER A 575 -17.31 -6.01 42.74
C SER A 575 -16.50 -7.27 42.38
N ILE A 576 -16.59 -7.75 41.13
CA ILE A 576 -15.77 -8.89 40.71
C ILE A 576 -14.27 -8.57 40.72
N ALA A 577 -13.90 -7.29 40.57
CA ALA A 577 -12.52 -6.84 40.70
C ALA A 577 -12.05 -6.96 42.16
N GLU A 578 -12.82 -6.40 43.09
CA GLU A 578 -12.52 -6.42 44.52
C GLU A 578 -12.50 -7.85 45.08
N LEU A 579 -13.45 -8.69 44.66
CA LEU A 579 -13.53 -10.11 45.04
C LEU A 579 -12.30 -10.91 44.57
N CYS A 580 -11.69 -10.51 43.44
CA CYS A 580 -10.44 -11.10 42.98
C CYS A 580 -9.20 -10.59 43.76
N GLU A 581 -9.21 -9.35 44.28
CA GLU A 581 -8.15 -8.88 45.20
C GLU A 581 -8.24 -9.56 46.57
N ILE A 582 -9.46 -9.85 47.08
CA ILE A 582 -9.67 -10.71 48.26
C ILE A 582 -9.04 -12.08 48.00
N TYR A 583 -9.30 -12.71 46.84
CA TYR A 583 -8.70 -14.00 46.48
C TYR A 583 -7.16 -13.95 46.43
N ARG A 584 -6.56 -12.87 45.91
CA ARG A 584 -5.09 -12.70 45.88
C ARG A 584 -4.47 -12.56 47.27
N ASN A 585 -5.21 -12.02 48.23
CA ASN A 585 -4.78 -11.86 49.61
C ASN A 585 -5.25 -13.01 50.52
N LYS A 586 -5.96 -14.02 49.98
CA LYS A 586 -6.64 -15.10 50.72
C LYS A 586 -5.77 -15.77 51.77
N GLU A 587 -4.51 -16.10 51.46
CA GLU A 587 -3.61 -16.78 52.43
C GLU A 587 -3.32 -15.93 53.67
N LYS A 588 -3.11 -14.62 53.49
CA LYS A 588 -2.87 -13.68 54.60
C LYS A 588 -4.14 -13.43 55.40
N ILE A 589 -5.28 -13.35 54.70
CA ILE A 589 -6.60 -13.17 55.28
C ILE A 589 -6.99 -14.39 56.11
N ASP A 590 -6.98 -15.60 55.54
CA ASP A 590 -7.28 -16.86 56.22
C ASP A 590 -6.38 -17.08 57.44
N ALA A 591 -5.08 -16.76 57.35
CA ALA A 591 -4.18 -16.91 58.49
C ALA A 591 -4.51 -15.96 59.66
N SER A 592 -5.20 -14.85 59.40
CA SER A 592 -5.55 -13.83 60.39
C SER A 592 -6.97 -14.05 60.94
N LEU A 593 -7.89 -14.46 60.07
CA LEU A 593 -9.18 -15.05 60.42
C LEU A 593 -9.00 -16.25 61.38
N LYS A 594 -8.10 -17.19 61.03
CA LYS A 594 -7.76 -18.33 61.89
C LYS A 594 -7.17 -17.90 63.23
N ALA A 595 -6.29 -16.89 63.25
CA ALA A 595 -5.70 -16.39 64.49
C ALA A 595 -6.75 -15.81 65.45
N ILE A 596 -7.80 -15.16 64.94
CA ILE A 596 -8.95 -14.74 65.75
C ILE A 596 -9.78 -15.96 66.18
N HIS A 597 -10.15 -16.82 65.24
CA HIS A 597 -11.04 -17.97 65.46
C HIS A 597 -10.51 -18.95 66.53
N ASP A 598 -9.19 -19.20 66.55
CA ASP A 598 -8.57 -20.16 67.47
C ASP A 598 -8.42 -19.65 68.92
N LEU A 599 -8.71 -18.37 69.20
CA LEU A 599 -8.75 -17.83 70.56
C LEU A 599 -9.98 -18.34 71.34
N PRO A 600 -9.97 -18.30 72.69
CA PRO A 600 -11.17 -18.54 73.48
C PRO A 600 -12.34 -17.67 73.00
N ASP A 601 -13.48 -18.32 72.75
CA ASP A 601 -14.70 -17.75 72.15
C ASP A 601 -14.54 -17.11 70.74
N GLY A 602 -13.35 -17.20 70.14
CA GLY A 602 -12.98 -16.53 68.89
C GLY A 602 -13.76 -16.97 67.65
N GLY A 603 -14.19 -18.23 67.60
CA GLY A 603 -15.10 -18.74 66.56
C GLY A 603 -16.48 -18.08 66.54
N THR A 604 -16.82 -17.26 67.55
CA THR A 604 -18.02 -16.42 67.54
C THR A 604 -17.81 -15.04 66.88
N TYR A 605 -16.56 -14.64 66.65
CA TYR A 605 -16.16 -13.34 66.07
C TYR A 605 -15.68 -13.47 64.62
N ALA A 606 -15.07 -14.60 64.24
CA ALA A 606 -14.53 -14.82 62.92
C ALA A 606 -14.73 -16.26 62.44
N ASP A 607 -14.93 -16.43 61.14
CA ASP A 607 -14.78 -17.74 60.49
C ASP A 607 -13.30 -18.15 60.47
N ALA A 608 -12.99 -19.45 60.47
CA ALA A 608 -11.59 -19.91 60.46
C ALA A 608 -10.86 -19.66 59.12
N PHE A 609 -11.58 -19.65 58.00
CA PHE A 609 -11.06 -19.45 56.64
C PHE A 609 -12.21 -19.33 55.62
N PHE A 610 -11.93 -18.79 54.43
CA PHE A 610 -12.86 -18.87 53.30
C PHE A 610 -13.12 -20.32 52.87
N LYS A 611 -14.38 -20.75 52.95
CA LYS A 611 -14.86 -22.05 52.47
C LYS A 611 -14.53 -22.25 50.98
N SER A 612 -14.21 -23.48 50.59
CA SER A 612 -13.94 -23.92 49.20
C SER A 612 -15.21 -23.92 48.34
N GLU A 613 -15.75 -22.73 48.12
CA GLU A 613 -17.08 -22.48 47.58
C GLU A 613 -17.04 -21.27 46.62
N SER A 614 -18.14 -21.05 45.90
CA SER A 614 -18.30 -19.87 45.05
C SER A 614 -18.93 -18.72 45.81
N TYR A 615 -18.40 -17.51 45.59
CA TYR A 615 -18.82 -16.27 46.25
C TYR A 615 -19.38 -15.28 45.23
N TRP A 616 -20.51 -14.66 45.56
CA TRP A 616 -21.11 -13.59 44.77
C TRP A 616 -20.27 -12.33 44.76
N SER A 617 -20.19 -11.71 43.59
CA SER A 617 -19.86 -10.28 43.45
C SER A 617 -21.13 -9.45 43.19
N SER A 618 -21.05 -8.14 43.38
CA SER A 618 -22.09 -7.20 42.96
C SER A 618 -22.13 -6.95 41.44
N SER A 619 -21.09 -7.35 40.70
CA SER A 619 -20.93 -7.01 39.27
C SER A 619 -21.71 -7.91 38.31
N GLN A 620 -22.47 -7.31 37.40
CA GLN A 620 -23.16 -8.01 36.32
C GLN A 620 -22.25 -8.33 35.12
N VAL A 621 -22.68 -9.32 34.34
CA VAL A 621 -22.08 -9.71 33.05
C VAL A 621 -22.68 -8.85 31.94
N GLN A 622 -21.85 -8.38 31.00
CA GLN A 622 -22.35 -7.79 29.76
C GLN A 622 -22.92 -8.89 28.84
N ASN A 623 -24.23 -9.10 28.90
CA ASN A 623 -24.94 -10.01 28.00
C ASN A 623 -26.18 -9.32 27.42
N TYR A 624 -26.04 -8.82 26.19
CA TYR A 624 -27.08 -8.06 25.46
C TYR A 624 -28.42 -8.80 25.32
N ASN A 625 -28.41 -10.14 25.42
CA ASN A 625 -29.61 -10.97 25.27
C ASN A 625 -30.23 -11.41 26.60
N SER A 626 -29.58 -11.15 27.75
CA SER A 626 -30.18 -11.42 29.07
C SER A 626 -29.45 -10.72 30.23
N GLY A 627 -30.17 -9.88 30.99
CA GLY A 627 -29.70 -9.33 32.27
C GLY A 627 -29.73 -10.32 33.43
N LYS A 628 -29.49 -11.62 33.20
CA LYS A 628 -29.76 -12.71 34.16
C LYS A 628 -28.53 -13.29 34.86
N GLU A 629 -27.33 -12.88 34.41
CA GLU A 629 -26.05 -13.45 34.84
C GLU A 629 -25.22 -12.44 35.66
N VAL A 630 -24.55 -12.94 36.68
CA VAL A 630 -23.67 -12.19 37.59
C VAL A 630 -22.34 -12.95 37.73
N TRP A 631 -21.26 -12.22 37.98
CA TRP A 631 -19.93 -12.80 38.20
C TRP A 631 -19.77 -13.35 39.63
N CYS A 632 -19.06 -14.47 39.73
CA CYS A 632 -18.65 -15.07 41.00
C CYS A 632 -17.22 -15.61 40.91
N VAL A 633 -16.61 -15.84 42.09
CA VAL A 633 -15.29 -16.47 42.20
C VAL A 633 -15.39 -17.75 43.02
N PHE A 634 -14.86 -18.85 42.48
CA PHE A 634 -14.70 -20.11 43.22
C PHE A 634 -13.37 -20.11 43.98
N PHE A 635 -13.43 -20.03 45.31
CA PHE A 635 -12.27 -19.75 46.17
C PHE A 635 -11.29 -20.93 46.35
N GLN A 636 -11.61 -22.12 45.86
CA GLN A 636 -10.67 -23.26 45.87
C GLN A 636 -9.63 -23.18 44.74
N THR A 637 -10.03 -22.75 43.53
CA THR A 637 -9.16 -22.70 42.35
C THR A 637 -8.92 -21.28 41.83
N GLY A 638 -9.60 -20.28 42.37
CA GLY A 638 -9.61 -18.91 41.84
C GLY A 638 -10.37 -18.80 40.52
N SER A 639 -11.39 -19.65 40.32
CA SER A 639 -12.17 -19.68 39.08
C SER A 639 -13.07 -18.45 38.98
N VAL A 640 -12.81 -17.58 38.00
CA VAL A 640 -13.73 -16.48 37.68
C VAL A 640 -14.75 -16.98 36.68
N SER A 641 -16.00 -17.07 37.11
CA SER A 641 -17.11 -17.58 36.28
C SER A 641 -18.36 -16.74 36.45
N LYS A 642 -19.34 -16.97 35.57
CA LYS A 642 -20.65 -16.33 35.63
C LYS A 642 -21.71 -17.38 35.86
N THR A 643 -22.76 -17.03 36.59
CA THR A 643 -23.92 -17.90 36.77
C THR A 643 -25.20 -17.07 36.95
N ALA A 644 -26.35 -17.73 36.91
CA ALA A 644 -27.65 -17.07 37.01
C ALA A 644 -27.89 -16.54 38.43
N LYS A 645 -28.46 -15.33 38.55
CA LYS A 645 -28.69 -14.65 39.86
C LYS A 645 -29.47 -15.46 40.90
N PHE A 646 -30.30 -16.42 40.47
CA PHE A 646 -31.11 -17.27 41.35
C PHE A 646 -30.38 -18.49 41.90
N ILE A 647 -29.10 -18.69 41.57
CA ILE A 647 -28.29 -19.77 42.13
C ILE A 647 -27.86 -19.40 43.56
N ASP A 648 -27.89 -20.36 44.47
CA ASP A 648 -27.44 -20.16 45.84
C ASP A 648 -25.91 -20.26 45.92
N LEU A 649 -25.23 -19.14 46.16
CA LEU A 649 -23.78 -19.05 46.41
C LEU A 649 -23.50 -18.37 47.76
N LEU A 650 -22.28 -18.47 48.28
CA LEU A 650 -21.91 -17.68 49.46
C LEU A 650 -21.74 -16.19 49.10
N THR A 651 -21.72 -15.32 50.09
CA THR A 651 -21.30 -13.92 49.93
C THR A 651 -20.47 -13.46 51.12
N CYS A 652 -19.68 -12.42 50.91
CA CYS A 652 -18.89 -11.73 51.92
C CYS A 652 -19.15 -10.21 51.82
N ALA A 653 -18.84 -9.49 52.89
CA ALA A 653 -19.00 -8.05 52.97
C ALA A 653 -17.62 -7.38 53.06
N ILE A 654 -17.47 -6.24 52.40
CA ILE A 654 -16.30 -5.36 52.53
C ILE A 654 -16.72 -3.92 52.83
N ALA A 655 -15.81 -3.12 53.35
CA ALA A 655 -16.00 -1.69 53.60
C ALA A 655 -14.75 -0.89 53.21
N ASP A 656 -14.90 0.41 52.98
CA ASP A 656 -13.75 1.32 52.95
C ASP A 656 -13.16 1.49 54.36
N PHE A 657 -11.84 1.67 54.43
CA PHE A 657 -11.11 1.94 55.68
C PHE A 657 -11.04 3.45 55.98
#